data_AF-A0A368MGM3-F1
#
_entry.id   AF-A0A368MGM3-F1
#
_cell.length_a   1.000
_cell.length_b   1.000
_cell.length_c   1.000
_cell.angle_alpha   90.00
_cell.angle_beta   90.00
_cell.angle_gamma   90.00
#
_symmetry.space_group_name_H-M   'P 1'
#
loop_
_entity.id
_entity.type
_entity.pdbx_description
1 polymer ?
#
loop_
_entity_poly.entity_id
_entity_poly.type
_entity_poly.pdbx_seq_one_letter_code
_entity_poly.pdbx_strand_id
1 'polypeptide(L)'
;MKMTPIILIIILFSVQFTIAQEEDGVVALTLPVRNSLTFNRFALNPTFSFVREQSKFISLYNKREWVQFEDAPLTYMAGYTGRFGENIGAGVSVFQQNFGVLTTFGGILNFAYNARVSRMNNLTFGLNIGAYSSGINTSSVVTNFSDPSLNNVPSNFILTTSPGINYGTEFFDFGVSMNNLVSYNLQTSEMIEDNPEQGIQAHAMYTGYMQSRGFFDNAKFSALVRSEFRSEETIVSGIAMVTVPKGIWAQVGYNSVFGPSAGLGLNITTQIAIEYNFETTVGDLNNFGPSHDITLAYRFKENKNYYNSGDDEISGLISTEPRTGRSRTVSASRRRKTNTTSKKATTAKPVAIVKSSEEIINQENTSVQGEKDAKLLEEQRAKEEAETQAKLLAEQKAKEEAEAQAKLLAEQKAKGETEAQSILIAEQKAREEAENQAKLLAEQKAKEEAEAQAKLLAEQKAKEEAEAKLLKEQKAEKELITNPKNEFGKTMLGMDSIVESTKKEQDKLLSDYNTIIEIKDEDLKALKEENDLSEQGITVAPRPFKSVTAENNKLNAIKTDLERIIEDQNKKIEDLKSLYEEQTKIGDTLTNETVLLFYRKKIKRLEAEQLKALETKQRLEVRLETIRVATEFEKRRRIVRAAYDNVEERYAQDRETLKTIKSTTSLSDTPYSENDFDFGENQGNSIKILKNINNVESGFYLVLAVHSNIAKRNDFVTKVIASGRQDVDFFYDVSTSKYYIYTDKFYSLQEANEALNKKGTRPYNINMSLMKIEN
;
A
#
# COMPACT_ATOMS: atom_id res chain seq x y z
N MET A 1 -58.92 27.33 -10.12
CA MET A 1 -58.08 26.96 -11.29
C MET A 1 -56.67 26.68 -10.78
N LYS A 2 -55.81 25.97 -11.54
CA LYS A 2 -54.52 25.46 -11.02
C LYS A 2 -53.55 26.60 -10.65
N MET A 3 -52.96 26.55 -9.46
CA MET A 3 -51.63 27.12 -9.18
C MET A 3 -50.63 25.96 -9.02
N THR A 4 -49.35 26.22 -9.27
CA THR A 4 -48.34 25.19 -9.55
C THR A 4 -47.50 24.79 -8.32
N PRO A 5 -47.01 23.53 -8.25
CA PRO A 5 -46.40 22.95 -7.04
C PRO A 5 -44.96 23.43 -6.72
N ILE A 6 -44.47 24.48 -7.38
CA ILE A 6 -43.07 24.91 -7.29
C ILE A 6 -42.78 25.68 -5.99
N ILE A 7 -43.74 26.46 -5.49
CA ILE A 7 -43.57 27.25 -4.25
C ILE A 7 -43.42 26.35 -3.01
N LEU A 8 -44.05 25.16 -3.00
CA LEU A 8 -43.95 24.23 -1.88
C LEU A 8 -42.54 23.59 -1.76
N ILE A 9 -41.83 23.44 -2.88
CA ILE A 9 -40.47 22.87 -2.90
C ILE A 9 -39.43 23.89 -2.39
N ILE A 10 -39.59 25.17 -2.72
CA ILE A 10 -38.68 26.24 -2.28
C ILE A 10 -38.80 26.51 -0.77
N ILE A 11 -40.01 26.37 -0.20
CA ILE A 11 -40.23 26.49 1.25
C ILE A 11 -39.68 25.27 2.02
N LEU A 12 -39.60 24.08 1.40
CA LEU A 12 -38.97 22.91 2.01
C LEU A 12 -37.44 23.01 2.10
N PHE A 13 -36.81 23.81 1.24
CA PHE A 13 -35.35 24.03 1.19
C PHE A 13 -34.84 25.18 2.07
N SER A 14 -35.70 25.80 2.88
CA SER A 14 -35.35 26.99 3.70
C SER A 14 -35.51 26.77 5.22
N VAL A 15 -35.62 25.51 5.67
CA VAL A 15 -35.66 25.14 7.10
C VAL A 15 -34.69 23.99 7.40
N GLN A 16 -33.40 24.21 7.14
CA GLN A 16 -32.31 23.40 7.71
C GLN A 16 -31.19 24.30 8.25
N PHE A 17 -31.43 24.82 9.45
CA PHE A 17 -30.40 25.18 10.42
C PHE A 17 -30.98 24.96 11.84
N THR A 18 -30.12 24.65 12.81
CA THR A 18 -30.42 24.51 14.26
C THR A 18 -31.32 23.36 14.73
N ILE A 19 -30.89 22.12 14.45
CA ILE A 19 -30.89 20.98 15.40
C ILE A 19 -29.57 20.27 15.10
N ALA A 20 -28.72 19.81 16.00
CA ALA A 20 -28.32 20.08 17.38
C ALA A 20 -27.05 19.23 17.56
N GLN A 21 -26.14 19.56 18.47
CA GLN A 21 -24.98 18.69 18.72
C GLN A 21 -25.36 17.53 19.65
N GLU A 22 -25.64 16.35 19.08
CA GLU A 22 -25.52 15.07 19.79
C GLU A 22 -24.63 14.14 18.96
N GLU A 23 -23.49 13.77 19.55
CA GLU A 23 -22.50 12.88 18.96
C GLU A 23 -23.02 11.44 19.13
N ASP A 24 -23.89 11.03 18.20
CA ASP A 24 -24.68 9.79 18.33
C ASP A 24 -23.77 8.56 18.51
N GLY A 25 -24.02 7.78 19.57
CA GLY A 25 -23.11 6.77 20.13
C GLY A 25 -23.02 5.48 19.31
N VAL A 26 -22.86 5.61 18.00
CA VAL A 26 -22.97 4.54 17.00
C VAL A 26 -21.60 3.97 16.67
N VAL A 27 -21.41 2.68 16.98
CA VAL A 27 -20.30 1.91 16.44
C VAL A 27 -20.66 1.48 15.01
N ALA A 28 -19.85 1.88 14.03
CA ALA A 28 -20.00 1.44 12.65
C ALA A 28 -19.68 -0.06 12.50
N LEU A 29 -20.39 -0.77 11.61
CA LEU A 29 -20.23 -2.21 11.47
C LEU A 29 -18.85 -2.58 10.90
N THR A 30 -18.02 -3.18 11.75
CA THR A 30 -16.72 -3.73 11.35
C THR A 30 -16.43 -5.05 12.08
N LEU A 31 -16.23 -6.13 11.32
CA LEU A 31 -15.95 -7.45 11.89
C LEU A 31 -14.45 -7.76 11.78
N PRO A 32 -13.74 -8.08 12.89
CA PRO A 32 -12.28 -8.26 12.90
C PRO A 32 -11.79 -9.58 12.29
N VAL A 33 -12.56 -10.15 11.36
CA VAL A 33 -12.39 -11.42 10.64
C VAL A 33 -11.39 -11.24 9.49
N ARG A 34 -10.16 -10.85 9.84
CA ARG A 34 -9.11 -10.44 8.88
C ARG A 34 -7.99 -11.48 8.66
N ASN A 35 -7.88 -12.49 9.52
CA ASN A 35 -6.73 -13.42 9.57
C ASN A 35 -6.98 -14.81 8.97
N SER A 36 -8.17 -15.10 8.43
CA SER A 36 -8.53 -16.45 7.92
C SER A 36 -8.87 -16.44 6.44
N LEU A 37 -8.21 -17.29 5.65
CA LEU A 37 -8.67 -17.63 4.29
C LEU A 37 -9.58 -18.87 4.26
N THR A 38 -9.89 -19.47 5.41
CA THR A 38 -10.67 -20.72 5.51
C THR A 38 -12.13 -20.50 5.86
N PHE A 39 -12.42 -19.62 6.83
CA PHE A 39 -13.75 -19.48 7.41
C PHE A 39 -14.27 -18.05 7.34
N ASN A 40 -15.60 -17.89 7.40
CA ASN A 40 -16.30 -16.60 7.49
C ASN A 40 -15.95 -15.61 6.36
N ARG A 41 -15.48 -16.13 5.22
CA ARG A 41 -14.82 -15.36 4.15
C ARG A 41 -15.71 -14.27 3.52
N PHE A 42 -17.03 -14.37 3.65
CA PHE A 42 -17.99 -13.32 3.26
C PHE A 42 -17.76 -11.98 3.97
N ALA A 43 -17.13 -11.98 5.16
CA ALA A 43 -16.72 -10.78 5.89
C ALA A 43 -15.42 -10.16 5.35
N LEU A 44 -14.56 -10.94 4.66
CA LEU A 44 -13.42 -10.38 3.92
C LEU A 44 -13.86 -9.70 2.63
N ASN A 45 -14.80 -10.32 1.90
CA ASN A 45 -15.42 -9.77 0.69
C ASN A 45 -16.80 -10.44 0.43
N PRO A 46 -17.86 -9.69 0.04
CA PRO A 46 -19.20 -10.24 -0.18
C PRO A 46 -19.31 -11.40 -1.19
N THR A 47 -18.35 -11.55 -2.12
CA THR A 47 -18.37 -12.61 -3.14
C THR A 47 -17.81 -13.96 -2.64
N PHE A 48 -17.12 -13.98 -1.50
CA PHE A 48 -16.31 -15.14 -1.07
C PHE A 48 -17.09 -16.31 -0.44
N SER A 49 -18.42 -16.22 -0.33
CA SER A 49 -19.28 -17.40 -0.10
C SER A 49 -19.45 -18.29 -1.34
N PHE A 50 -18.99 -17.82 -2.51
CA PHE A 50 -18.90 -18.58 -3.76
C PHE A 50 -17.48 -18.63 -4.33
N VAL A 51 -16.75 -17.50 -4.35
CA VAL A 51 -15.41 -17.42 -4.97
C VAL A 51 -14.43 -18.34 -4.25
N ARG A 52 -13.95 -19.36 -4.96
CA ARG A 52 -13.14 -20.47 -4.41
C ARG A 52 -13.76 -21.16 -3.19
N GLU A 53 -15.09 -21.12 -3.05
CA GLU A 53 -15.82 -21.81 -1.97
C GLU A 53 -16.59 -23.02 -2.50
N GLN A 54 -16.52 -24.12 -1.76
CA GLN A 54 -17.01 -25.45 -2.18
C GLN A 54 -17.69 -26.21 -1.04
N SER A 55 -17.48 -25.81 0.22
CA SER A 55 -18.02 -26.47 1.40
C SER A 55 -19.07 -25.60 2.09
N LYS A 56 -19.95 -26.25 2.85
CA LYS A 56 -20.87 -25.57 3.78
C LYS A 56 -20.31 -25.76 5.19
N PHE A 57 -20.20 -24.66 5.92
CA PHE A 57 -19.68 -24.64 7.28
C PHE A 57 -20.71 -24.00 8.21
N ILE A 58 -21.00 -24.66 9.33
CA ILE A 58 -21.31 -23.92 10.55
C ILE A 58 -19.98 -23.51 11.18
N SER A 59 -19.83 -22.24 11.53
CA SER A 59 -18.65 -21.68 12.19
C SER A 59 -19.03 -21.04 13.52
N LEU A 60 -18.19 -21.25 14.53
CA LEU A 60 -18.17 -20.55 15.80
C LEU A 60 -16.82 -19.85 15.91
N TYR A 61 -16.84 -18.52 15.88
CA TYR A 61 -15.67 -17.66 15.87
C TYR A 61 -15.65 -16.85 17.17
N ASN A 62 -14.49 -16.82 17.82
CA ASN A 62 -14.19 -15.87 18.89
C ASN A 62 -12.85 -15.20 18.60
N LYS A 63 -12.82 -13.88 18.74
CA LYS A 63 -11.58 -13.10 18.76
C LYS A 63 -11.57 -12.22 20.00
N ARG A 64 -10.48 -12.27 20.76
CA ARG A 64 -10.15 -11.30 21.80
C ARG A 64 -8.94 -10.53 21.32
N GLU A 65 -9.13 -9.24 21.09
CA GLU A 65 -8.05 -8.34 20.73
C GLU A 65 -7.32 -7.90 22.02
N TRP A 66 -6.06 -7.50 21.89
CA TRP A 66 -5.34 -6.77 22.95
C TRP A 66 -5.41 -7.41 24.35
N VAL A 67 -4.96 -8.67 24.47
CA VAL A 67 -5.17 -9.49 25.68
C VAL A 67 -4.48 -8.95 26.95
N GLN A 68 -3.60 -7.96 26.84
CA GLN A 68 -2.97 -7.28 27.99
C GLN A 68 -3.83 -6.14 28.58
N PHE A 69 -4.93 -5.78 27.93
CA PHE A 69 -5.86 -4.73 28.38
C PHE A 69 -7.12 -5.35 29.01
N GLU A 70 -7.64 -4.72 30.09
CA GLU A 70 -8.92 -5.07 30.68
C GLU A 70 -10.07 -4.51 29.83
N ASP A 71 -11.20 -5.22 29.77
CA ASP A 71 -12.36 -4.92 28.90
C ASP A 71 -12.04 -4.69 27.39
N ALA A 72 -10.93 -5.28 26.94
CA ALA A 72 -10.46 -5.27 25.56
C ALA A 72 -11.47 -5.87 24.54
N PRO A 73 -11.43 -5.44 23.25
CA PRO A 73 -12.43 -5.80 22.27
C PRO A 73 -12.63 -7.31 22.14
N LEU A 74 -13.87 -7.74 22.31
CA LEU A 74 -14.26 -9.15 22.37
C LEU A 74 -15.39 -9.42 21.39
N THR A 75 -15.06 -10.15 20.32
CA THR A 75 -16.00 -10.54 19.27
C THR A 75 -16.38 -12.00 19.40
N TYR A 76 -17.68 -12.27 19.34
CA TYR A 76 -18.27 -13.59 19.12
C TYR A 76 -19.07 -13.57 17.82
N MET A 77 -18.96 -14.60 17.00
CA MET A 77 -19.80 -14.75 15.82
C MET A 77 -20.12 -16.22 15.57
N ALA A 78 -21.39 -16.53 15.29
CA ALA A 78 -21.85 -17.83 14.83
C ALA A 78 -22.42 -17.69 13.42
N GLY A 79 -21.98 -18.53 12.48
CA GLY A 79 -22.37 -18.44 11.08
C GLY A 79 -22.71 -19.77 10.45
N TYR A 80 -23.54 -19.74 9.40
CA TYR A 80 -23.72 -20.82 8.44
C TYR A 80 -23.52 -20.26 7.03
N THR A 81 -22.48 -20.70 6.34
CA THR A 81 -22.07 -20.14 5.04
C THR A 81 -21.49 -21.18 4.10
N GLY A 82 -21.61 -20.95 2.79
CA GLY A 82 -21.02 -21.77 1.74
C GLY A 82 -21.76 -21.71 0.40
N ARG A 83 -21.40 -22.63 -0.50
CA ARG A 83 -21.96 -22.76 -1.84
C ARG A 83 -23.25 -23.59 -1.85
N PHE A 84 -24.41 -22.97 -2.00
CA PHE A 84 -25.71 -23.66 -1.99
C PHE A 84 -26.17 -24.19 -3.35
N GLY A 85 -25.56 -23.75 -4.45
CA GLY A 85 -25.84 -24.29 -5.78
C GLY A 85 -24.77 -24.00 -6.83
N GLU A 86 -25.04 -24.44 -8.05
CA GLU A 86 -24.17 -24.30 -9.24
C GLU A 86 -23.57 -22.89 -9.40
N ASN A 87 -24.37 -21.85 -9.16
CA ASN A 87 -24.03 -20.44 -9.32
C ASN A 87 -24.37 -19.57 -8.09
N ILE A 88 -24.64 -20.18 -6.93
CA ILE A 88 -25.12 -19.48 -5.73
C ILE A 88 -24.29 -19.84 -4.51
N GLY A 89 -23.67 -18.83 -3.90
CA GLY A 89 -23.16 -18.83 -2.54
C GLY A 89 -24.09 -18.02 -1.63
N ALA A 90 -24.11 -18.35 -0.35
CA ALA A 90 -24.86 -17.57 0.65
C ALA A 90 -24.23 -17.71 2.04
N GLY A 91 -24.67 -16.85 2.94
CA GLY A 91 -24.36 -16.96 4.36
C GLY A 91 -25.41 -16.28 5.23
N VAL A 92 -25.55 -16.78 6.45
CA VAL A 92 -26.15 -16.05 7.56
C VAL A 92 -25.19 -16.12 8.73
N SER A 93 -24.91 -14.99 9.37
CA SER A 93 -24.21 -14.96 10.66
C SER A 93 -24.97 -14.10 11.66
N VAL A 94 -24.80 -14.43 12.94
CA VAL A 94 -25.11 -13.57 14.08
C VAL A 94 -23.82 -13.28 14.82
N PHE A 95 -23.68 -12.06 15.34
CA PHE A 95 -22.47 -11.61 16.02
C PHE A 95 -22.81 -10.75 17.24
N GLN A 96 -21.89 -10.75 18.20
CA GLN A 96 -21.83 -9.83 19.31
C GLN A 96 -20.40 -9.29 19.42
N GLN A 97 -20.26 -7.98 19.56
CA GLN A 97 -18.99 -7.30 19.78
C GLN A 97 -19.12 -6.42 21.01
N ASN A 98 -18.23 -6.63 21.98
CA ASN A 98 -18.14 -5.80 23.18
C ASN A 98 -16.87 -4.94 23.05
N PHE A 99 -17.02 -3.63 23.24
CA PHE A 99 -15.94 -2.63 23.23
C PHE A 99 -16.04 -1.82 24.54
N GLY A 100 -15.42 -2.31 25.61
CA GLY A 100 -15.68 -1.79 26.95
C GLY A 100 -17.16 -1.89 27.30
N VAL A 101 -17.77 -0.75 27.66
CA VAL A 101 -19.21 -0.64 27.98
C VAL A 101 -20.12 -0.62 26.74
N LEU A 102 -19.58 -0.45 25.52
CA LEU A 102 -20.39 -0.51 24.30
C LEU A 102 -20.60 -1.98 23.88
N THR A 103 -21.83 -2.33 23.52
CA THR A 103 -22.18 -3.65 23.01
C THR A 103 -22.95 -3.52 21.70
N THR A 104 -22.43 -4.17 20.66
CA THR A 104 -23.05 -4.27 19.34
C THR A 104 -23.53 -5.70 19.13
N PHE A 105 -24.82 -5.90 18.86
CA PHE A 105 -25.39 -7.22 18.55
C PHE A 105 -26.18 -7.17 17.25
N GLY A 106 -25.97 -8.14 16.36
CA GLY A 106 -26.67 -8.18 15.09
C GLY A 106 -26.44 -9.43 14.27
N GLY A 107 -26.75 -9.34 12.98
CA GLY A 107 -26.46 -10.37 12.01
C GLY A 107 -26.15 -9.83 10.63
N ILE A 108 -25.55 -10.68 9.80
CA ILE A 108 -25.28 -10.41 8.38
C ILE A 108 -25.93 -11.49 7.54
N LEU A 109 -26.71 -11.07 6.55
CA LEU A 109 -27.13 -11.91 5.44
C LEU A 109 -26.19 -11.67 4.26
N ASN A 110 -25.57 -12.73 3.76
CA ASN A 110 -24.73 -12.72 2.57
C ASN A 110 -25.42 -13.50 1.43
N PHE A 111 -25.36 -12.93 0.22
CA PHE A 111 -25.74 -13.61 -1.01
C PHE A 111 -24.69 -13.35 -2.10
N ALA A 112 -24.25 -14.39 -2.79
CA ALA A 112 -23.33 -14.31 -3.92
C ALA A 112 -23.86 -15.07 -5.14
N TYR A 113 -23.93 -14.40 -6.28
CA TYR A 113 -24.40 -14.97 -7.55
C TYR A 113 -23.30 -14.93 -8.61
N ASN A 114 -23.02 -16.09 -9.21
CA ASN A 114 -21.95 -16.28 -10.18
C ASN A 114 -22.48 -16.39 -11.63
N ALA A 115 -22.23 -15.35 -12.43
CA ALA A 115 -22.42 -15.40 -13.86
C ALA A 115 -21.22 -16.09 -14.54
N ARG A 116 -21.44 -17.23 -15.19
CA ARG A 116 -20.41 -17.91 -15.99
C ARG A 116 -20.26 -17.21 -17.33
N VAL A 117 -19.12 -16.53 -17.54
CA VAL A 117 -18.81 -15.83 -18.80
C VAL A 117 -18.17 -16.78 -19.81
N SER A 118 -17.33 -17.71 -19.34
CA SER A 118 -16.70 -18.77 -20.13
C SER A 118 -16.45 -20.01 -19.24
N ARG A 119 -15.78 -21.04 -19.77
CA ARG A 119 -15.39 -22.23 -18.99
C ARG A 119 -14.39 -21.92 -17.87
N MET A 120 -13.47 -20.99 -18.14
CA MET A 120 -12.36 -20.62 -17.26
C MET A 120 -12.55 -19.24 -16.61
N ASN A 121 -13.47 -18.41 -17.12
CA ASN A 121 -13.68 -17.04 -16.67
C ASN A 121 -15.10 -16.87 -16.10
N ASN A 122 -15.20 -16.27 -14.91
CA ASN A 122 -16.45 -16.08 -14.18
C ASN A 122 -16.57 -14.65 -13.64
N LEU A 123 -17.80 -14.21 -13.38
CA LEU A 123 -18.10 -12.92 -12.78
C LEU A 123 -19.09 -13.13 -11.64
N THR A 124 -18.60 -13.06 -10.40
CA THR A 124 -19.42 -13.19 -9.18
C THR A 124 -19.81 -11.82 -8.66
N PHE A 125 -21.10 -11.62 -8.44
CA PHE A 125 -21.66 -10.49 -7.71
C PHE A 125 -21.97 -10.94 -6.29
N GLY A 126 -21.77 -10.06 -5.31
CA GLY A 126 -21.99 -10.35 -3.89
C GLY A 126 -22.66 -9.18 -3.19
N LEU A 127 -23.43 -9.48 -2.15
CA LEU A 127 -24.06 -8.48 -1.29
C LEU A 127 -24.07 -9.01 0.15
N ASN A 128 -23.52 -8.20 1.06
CA ASN A 128 -23.78 -8.32 2.49
C ASN A 128 -24.87 -7.31 2.86
N ILE A 129 -25.83 -7.73 3.69
CA ILE A 129 -26.81 -6.87 4.37
C ILE A 129 -26.62 -7.10 5.86
N GLY A 130 -26.13 -6.09 6.58
CA GLY A 130 -26.00 -6.11 8.04
C GLY A 130 -27.23 -5.50 8.69
N ALA A 131 -27.67 -6.07 9.81
CA ALA A 131 -28.72 -5.51 10.65
C ALA A 131 -28.34 -5.70 12.12
N TYR A 132 -28.16 -4.61 12.86
CA TYR A 132 -27.57 -4.66 14.20
C TYR A 132 -28.09 -3.53 15.11
N SER A 133 -27.99 -3.75 16.42
CA SER A 133 -28.19 -2.73 17.44
C SER A 133 -26.85 -2.38 18.09
N SER A 134 -26.54 -1.10 18.22
CA SER A 134 -25.39 -0.56 18.96
C SER A 134 -25.90 0.25 20.15
N GLY A 135 -25.28 0.10 21.32
CA GLY A 135 -25.61 0.91 22.50
C GLY A 135 -24.74 0.59 23.72
N ILE A 136 -24.96 1.32 24.81
CA ILE A 136 -24.26 1.09 26.09
C ILE A 136 -24.91 -0.05 26.86
N ASN A 137 -24.10 -1.03 27.25
CA ASN A 137 -24.47 -2.07 28.19
C ASN A 137 -24.30 -1.55 29.63
N THR A 138 -25.41 -1.10 30.21
CA THR A 138 -25.47 -0.57 31.58
C THR A 138 -25.12 -1.60 32.67
N SER A 139 -25.09 -2.90 32.36
CA SER A 139 -24.63 -3.94 33.31
C SER A 139 -23.10 -4.06 33.39
N SER A 140 -22.37 -3.51 32.42
CA SER A 140 -20.91 -3.34 32.46
C SER A 140 -20.46 -1.97 32.97
N VAL A 141 -21.39 -1.05 33.26
CA VAL A 141 -21.10 0.28 33.80
C VAL A 141 -20.84 0.19 35.31
N VAL A 142 -19.58 0.39 35.72
CA VAL A 142 -19.18 0.43 37.13
C VAL A 142 -19.07 1.89 37.60
N THR A 143 -20.12 2.40 38.24
CA THR A 143 -20.17 3.78 38.75
C THR A 143 -20.44 3.82 40.25
N ASN A 144 -19.70 4.67 40.98
CA ASN A 144 -19.87 4.88 42.43
C ASN A 144 -21.19 5.60 42.81
N PHE A 145 -21.89 6.17 41.83
CA PHE A 145 -23.18 6.84 41.95
C PHE A 145 -23.96 6.61 40.66
N SER A 146 -25.29 6.53 40.71
CA SER A 146 -26.13 6.39 39.52
C SER A 146 -26.16 7.69 38.73
N ASP A 147 -25.42 7.75 37.61
CA ASP A 147 -25.41 8.91 36.72
C ASP A 147 -26.73 8.98 35.91
N PRO A 148 -27.52 10.06 36.01
CA PRO A 148 -28.78 10.19 35.26
C PRO A 148 -28.61 10.17 33.74
N SER A 149 -27.44 10.56 33.20
CA SER A 149 -27.19 10.56 31.75
C SER A 149 -27.13 9.15 31.17
N LEU A 150 -26.58 8.18 31.92
CA LEU A 150 -26.43 6.79 31.50
C LEU A 150 -27.74 5.99 31.53
N ASN A 151 -28.78 6.50 32.19
CA ASN A 151 -30.08 5.83 32.29
C ASN A 151 -30.92 5.89 31.00
N ASN A 152 -30.58 6.79 30.06
CA ASN A 152 -31.47 7.13 28.94
C ASN A 152 -30.74 7.23 27.58
N VAL A 153 -29.54 6.62 27.46
CA VAL A 153 -28.80 6.54 26.20
C VAL A 153 -29.54 5.59 25.24
N PRO A 154 -29.93 6.03 24.04
CA PRO A 154 -30.67 5.19 23.09
C PRO A 154 -29.79 4.07 22.53
N SER A 155 -30.40 2.92 22.25
CA SER A 155 -29.79 1.88 21.41
C SER A 155 -30.20 2.11 19.95
N ASN A 156 -29.24 2.37 19.08
CA ASN A 156 -29.48 2.62 17.67
C ASN A 156 -29.52 1.32 16.87
N PHE A 157 -30.61 1.09 16.14
CA PHE A 157 -30.75 -0.07 15.26
C PHE A 157 -30.49 0.32 13.82
N ILE A 158 -29.47 -0.28 13.21
CA ILE A 158 -28.86 0.18 11.96
C ILE A 158 -28.90 -0.94 10.93
N LEU A 159 -29.30 -0.57 9.71
CA LEU A 159 -29.27 -1.42 8.52
C LEU A 159 -28.10 -0.97 7.63
N THR A 160 -27.14 -1.86 7.36
CA THR A 160 -26.04 -1.59 6.43
C THR A 160 -26.10 -2.48 5.20
N THR A 161 -25.57 -1.99 4.08
CA THR A 161 -25.33 -2.82 2.88
C THR A 161 -23.90 -2.68 2.39
N SER A 162 -23.34 -3.77 1.87
CA SER A 162 -21.99 -3.79 1.27
C SER A 162 -21.98 -4.68 0.02
N PRO A 163 -22.09 -4.09 -1.18
CA PRO A 163 -22.00 -4.84 -2.44
C PRO A 163 -20.55 -5.14 -2.83
N GLY A 164 -20.35 -6.17 -3.66
CA GLY A 164 -19.06 -6.51 -4.25
C GLY A 164 -19.17 -7.23 -5.59
N ILE A 165 -18.11 -7.16 -6.38
CA ILE A 165 -17.97 -7.80 -7.69
C ILE A 165 -16.57 -8.42 -7.78
N ASN A 166 -16.48 -9.65 -8.27
CA ASN A 166 -15.22 -10.39 -8.44
C ASN A 166 -15.18 -11.07 -9.82
N TYR A 167 -14.18 -10.75 -10.62
CA TYR A 167 -13.85 -11.43 -11.87
C TYR A 167 -12.81 -12.54 -11.62
N GLY A 168 -13.25 -13.79 -11.76
CA GLY A 168 -12.42 -14.97 -11.55
C GLY A 168 -11.92 -15.60 -12.85
N THR A 169 -10.70 -16.11 -12.83
CA THR A 169 -10.04 -16.88 -13.91
C THR A 169 -9.71 -18.30 -13.41
N GLU A 170 -8.85 -19.05 -14.10
CA GLU A 170 -8.41 -20.37 -13.64
C GLU A 170 -7.70 -20.31 -12.28
N PHE A 171 -6.77 -19.36 -12.09
CA PHE A 171 -5.93 -19.26 -10.88
C PHE A 171 -5.98 -17.90 -10.16
N PHE A 172 -6.44 -16.83 -10.82
CA PHE A 172 -6.52 -15.49 -10.25
C PHE A 172 -7.96 -15.01 -10.11
N ASP A 173 -8.27 -14.28 -9.05
CA ASP A 173 -9.55 -13.61 -8.81
C ASP A 173 -9.31 -12.16 -8.42
N PHE A 174 -9.90 -11.23 -9.16
CA PHE A 174 -9.78 -9.78 -8.93
C PHE A 174 -11.15 -9.21 -8.57
N GLY A 175 -11.24 -8.40 -7.53
CA GLY A 175 -12.53 -7.85 -7.11
C GLY A 175 -12.48 -6.49 -6.46
N VAL A 176 -13.65 -5.88 -6.39
CA VAL A 176 -13.92 -4.59 -5.74
C VAL A 176 -15.22 -4.72 -4.94
N SER A 177 -15.25 -4.18 -3.73
CA SER A 177 -16.46 -4.04 -2.91
C SER A 177 -16.51 -2.68 -2.24
N MET A 178 -17.70 -2.31 -1.76
CA MET A 178 -17.91 -1.08 -1.01
C MET A 178 -18.42 -1.46 0.38
N ASN A 179 -17.62 -1.23 1.41
CA ASN A 179 -17.99 -1.48 2.80
C ASN A 179 -18.96 -0.38 3.26
N ASN A 180 -20.02 -0.76 3.98
CA ASN A 180 -21.01 0.13 4.59
C ASN A 180 -21.60 1.22 3.66
N LEU A 181 -21.70 0.94 2.35
CA LEU A 181 -22.13 1.86 1.28
C LEU A 181 -23.44 2.60 1.57
N VAL A 182 -24.38 1.93 2.23
CA VAL A 182 -25.59 2.51 2.78
C VAL A 182 -25.61 2.12 4.25
N SER A 183 -25.78 3.09 5.14
CA SER A 183 -25.86 2.92 6.59
C SER A 183 -27.05 3.73 7.09
N TYR A 184 -28.16 3.08 7.45
CA TYR A 184 -29.42 3.72 7.79
C TYR A 184 -29.82 3.41 9.24
N ASN A 185 -29.97 4.45 10.08
CA ASN A 185 -30.42 4.32 11.46
C ASN A 185 -31.96 4.35 11.49
N LEU A 186 -32.58 3.22 11.83
CA LEU A 186 -34.04 3.07 11.92
C LEU A 186 -34.65 3.75 13.15
N GLN A 187 -33.84 4.15 14.12
CA GLN A 187 -34.30 4.84 15.34
C GLN A 187 -34.45 6.35 15.10
N THR A 188 -33.46 7.01 14.48
CA THR A 188 -33.57 8.42 14.03
C THR A 188 -34.33 8.55 12.71
N SER A 189 -34.44 7.46 11.94
CA SER A 189 -34.94 7.42 10.57
C SER A 189 -34.05 8.14 9.53
N GLU A 190 -32.76 8.31 9.84
CA GLU A 190 -31.79 9.07 9.04
C GLU A 190 -30.65 8.20 8.49
N MET A 191 -29.97 8.73 7.47
CA MET A 191 -28.74 8.14 6.93
C MET A 191 -27.55 8.59 7.78
N ILE A 192 -26.64 7.66 8.08
CA ILE A 192 -25.34 7.98 8.67
C ILE A 192 -24.43 8.43 7.52
N GLU A 193 -24.19 9.74 7.40
CA GLU A 193 -23.40 10.33 6.32
C GLU A 193 -21.88 10.19 6.58
N ASP A 194 -21.42 10.50 7.80
CA ASP A 194 -20.01 10.42 8.21
C ASP A 194 -19.68 9.05 8.86
N ASN A 195 -19.66 7.98 8.06
CA ASN A 195 -19.27 6.64 8.53
C ASN A 195 -17.76 6.36 8.30
N PRO A 196 -16.90 6.27 9.33
CA PRO A 196 -15.46 6.06 9.15
C PRO A 196 -15.09 4.65 8.66
N GLU A 197 -15.95 3.65 8.87
CA GLU A 197 -15.80 2.29 8.33
C GLU A 197 -16.48 2.13 6.95
N GLN A 198 -16.92 3.23 6.32
CA GLN A 198 -17.30 3.25 4.91
C GLN A 198 -16.04 3.37 4.05
N GLY A 199 -15.95 2.54 3.00
CA GLY A 199 -14.76 2.54 2.16
C GLY A 199 -14.87 1.67 0.91
N ILE A 200 -14.01 1.97 -0.07
CA ILE A 200 -13.86 1.16 -1.27
C ILE A 200 -12.71 0.17 -1.04
N GLN A 201 -12.99 -1.11 -1.24
CA GLN A 201 -12.03 -2.19 -1.05
C GLN A 201 -11.74 -2.84 -2.41
N ALA A 202 -10.46 -3.06 -2.72
CA ALA A 202 -10.02 -3.77 -3.92
C ALA A 202 -9.08 -4.92 -3.55
N HIS A 203 -9.22 -6.08 -4.21
CA HIS A 203 -8.39 -7.26 -3.95
C HIS A 203 -7.91 -7.96 -5.22
N ALA A 204 -6.78 -8.65 -5.07
CA ALA A 204 -6.29 -9.67 -5.99
C ALA A 204 -5.95 -10.94 -5.20
N MET A 205 -6.53 -12.06 -5.59
CA MET A 205 -6.27 -13.38 -5.03
C MET A 205 -5.62 -14.28 -6.09
N TYR A 206 -4.64 -15.08 -5.68
CA TYR A 206 -4.12 -16.21 -6.42
C TYR A 206 -4.47 -17.50 -5.68
N THR A 207 -4.84 -18.56 -6.40
CA THR A 207 -5.00 -19.91 -5.86
C THR A 207 -4.45 -20.92 -6.87
N GLY A 208 -3.46 -21.71 -6.46
CA GLY A 208 -2.83 -22.75 -7.28
C GLY A 208 -2.57 -24.04 -6.49
N TYR A 209 -2.27 -25.12 -7.21
CA TYR A 209 -2.04 -26.45 -6.62
C TYR A 209 -0.60 -26.91 -6.86
N MET A 210 0.05 -27.39 -5.80
CA MET A 210 1.43 -27.87 -5.81
C MET A 210 1.46 -29.37 -6.10
N GLN A 211 2.02 -29.75 -7.25
CA GLN A 211 2.32 -31.15 -7.56
C GLN A 211 3.69 -31.51 -6.98
N SER A 212 3.71 -32.28 -5.89
CA SER A 212 4.91 -32.64 -5.14
C SER A 212 4.80 -34.06 -4.59
N ARG A 213 5.92 -34.70 -4.26
CA ARG A 213 5.91 -36.05 -3.67
C ARG A 213 6.00 -35.98 -2.15
N GLY A 214 5.02 -36.54 -1.44
CA GLY A 214 5.13 -36.84 0.00
C GLY A 214 4.11 -36.14 0.90
N PHE A 215 4.53 -35.08 1.59
CA PHE A 215 3.63 -34.35 2.50
C PHE A 215 2.75 -33.34 1.77
N PHE A 216 3.35 -32.52 0.90
CA PHE A 216 2.70 -31.45 0.14
C PHE A 216 2.13 -31.90 -1.22
N ASP A 217 1.78 -33.18 -1.37
CA ASP A 217 1.15 -33.68 -2.60
C ASP A 217 -0.27 -33.11 -2.72
N ASN A 218 -0.55 -32.45 -3.86
CA ASN A 218 -1.75 -31.65 -4.13
C ASN A 218 -2.03 -30.56 -3.06
N ALA A 219 -0.99 -30.01 -2.43
CA ALA A 219 -1.16 -28.88 -1.52
C ALA A 219 -1.69 -27.64 -2.26
N LYS A 220 -2.75 -27.02 -1.75
CA LYS A 220 -3.32 -25.79 -2.29
C LYS A 220 -2.62 -24.59 -1.66
N PHE A 221 -2.06 -23.73 -2.49
CA PHE A 221 -1.54 -22.43 -2.09
C PHE A 221 -2.54 -21.34 -2.48
N SER A 222 -2.94 -20.51 -1.53
CA SER A 222 -3.79 -19.34 -1.77
C SER A 222 -3.12 -18.10 -1.18
N ALA A 223 -3.06 -17.01 -1.95
CA ALA A 223 -2.58 -15.72 -1.49
C ALA A 223 -3.59 -14.64 -1.86
N LEU A 224 -3.89 -13.73 -0.93
CA LEU A 224 -4.78 -12.59 -1.10
C LEU A 224 -4.01 -11.31 -0.77
N VAL A 225 -4.10 -10.31 -1.63
CA VAL A 225 -3.64 -8.94 -1.37
C VAL A 225 -4.84 -8.01 -1.54
N ARG A 226 -5.03 -7.09 -0.60
CA ARG A 226 -6.23 -6.25 -0.47
C ARG A 226 -5.87 -4.86 0.03
N SER A 227 -6.40 -3.84 -0.65
CA SER A 227 -6.31 -2.43 -0.25
C SER A 227 -7.72 -1.92 0.06
N GLU A 228 -7.89 -1.22 1.16
CA GLU A 228 -9.16 -0.65 1.60
C GLU A 228 -8.97 0.86 1.82
N PHE A 229 -9.72 1.65 1.07
CA PHE A 229 -9.65 3.12 1.04
C PHE A 229 -10.86 3.67 1.80
N ARG A 230 -10.59 4.28 2.97
CA ARG A 230 -11.57 4.90 3.86
C ARG A 230 -11.40 6.42 3.79
N SER A 231 -12.27 7.18 4.46
CA SER A 231 -12.19 8.64 4.48
C SER A 231 -10.92 9.18 5.16
N GLU A 232 -10.46 8.51 6.23
CA GLU A 232 -9.31 8.98 7.03
C GLU A 232 -8.01 8.18 6.80
N GLU A 233 -8.11 6.93 6.34
CA GLU A 233 -6.96 6.01 6.24
C GLU A 233 -7.00 5.12 4.98
N THR A 234 -5.88 4.46 4.69
CA THR A 234 -5.81 3.40 3.67
C THR A 234 -5.16 2.16 4.26
N ILE A 235 -5.94 1.10 4.44
CA ILE A 235 -5.47 -0.17 5.01
C ILE A 235 -4.95 -1.06 3.87
N VAL A 236 -3.67 -1.42 3.93
CA VAL A 236 -3.08 -2.44 3.05
C VAL A 236 -2.93 -3.73 3.82
N SER A 237 -3.39 -4.84 3.23
CA SER A 237 -3.38 -6.15 3.86
C SER A 237 -3.01 -7.25 2.86
N GLY A 238 -2.26 -8.26 3.34
CA GLY A 238 -1.89 -9.43 2.56
C GLY A 238 -1.87 -10.67 3.44
N ILE A 239 -2.36 -11.80 2.92
CA ILE A 239 -2.36 -13.09 3.63
C ILE A 239 -2.08 -14.23 2.64
N ALA A 240 -1.18 -15.14 3.03
CA ALA A 240 -0.83 -16.34 2.26
C ALA A 240 -1.06 -17.59 3.10
N MET A 241 -1.66 -18.61 2.49
CA MET A 241 -2.05 -19.88 3.11
C MET A 241 -1.56 -21.07 2.28
N VAL A 242 -1.06 -22.10 2.96
CA VAL A 242 -0.83 -23.43 2.41
C VAL A 242 -1.78 -24.42 3.08
N THR A 243 -2.71 -24.99 2.32
CA THR A 243 -3.60 -26.08 2.76
C THR A 243 -3.08 -27.41 2.23
N VAL A 244 -2.86 -28.38 3.12
CA VAL A 244 -2.46 -29.74 2.75
C VAL A 244 -3.68 -30.67 2.83
N PRO A 245 -3.96 -31.51 1.81
CA PRO A 245 -5.11 -32.44 1.79
C PRO A 245 -5.18 -33.41 2.99
N LYS A 246 -4.11 -33.52 3.77
CA LYS A 246 -4.07 -34.27 5.03
C LYS A 246 -4.92 -33.65 6.15
N GLY A 247 -5.47 -32.45 5.96
CA GLY A 247 -6.30 -31.77 6.95
C GLY A 247 -5.52 -30.84 7.86
N ILE A 248 -4.48 -30.20 7.34
CA ILE A 248 -3.66 -29.22 8.05
C ILE A 248 -3.44 -28.03 7.11
N TRP A 249 -3.57 -26.81 7.62
CA TRP A 249 -3.17 -25.60 6.92
C TRP A 249 -2.41 -24.66 7.84
N ALA A 250 -1.54 -23.86 7.22
CA ALA A 250 -0.82 -22.78 7.87
C ALA A 250 -1.00 -21.52 7.04
N GLN A 251 -1.20 -20.38 7.70
CA GLN A 251 -1.34 -19.08 7.05
C GLN A 251 -0.52 -18.01 7.77
N VAL A 252 -0.03 -17.05 7.00
CA VAL A 252 0.72 -15.89 7.49
C VAL A 252 0.21 -14.64 6.80
N GLY A 253 0.04 -13.56 7.56
CA GLY A 253 -0.52 -12.31 7.08
C GLY A 253 0.19 -11.09 7.61
N TYR A 254 -0.11 -9.96 7.00
CA TYR A 254 0.28 -8.63 7.44
C TYR A 254 -0.83 -7.64 7.12
N ASN A 255 -1.11 -6.75 8.06
CA ASN A 255 -2.05 -5.65 7.93
C ASN A 255 -1.35 -4.35 8.40
N SER A 256 -1.50 -3.26 7.66
CA SER A 256 -0.81 -2.00 7.96
C SER A 256 -1.23 -1.35 9.29
N VAL A 257 -2.44 -1.64 9.78
CA VAL A 257 -2.96 -1.14 11.07
C VAL A 257 -2.72 -2.18 12.17
N PHE A 258 -3.11 -3.44 11.94
CA PHE A 258 -3.15 -4.47 12.99
C PHE A 258 -1.86 -5.30 13.13
N GLY A 259 -0.87 -5.14 12.23
CA GLY A 259 0.41 -5.84 12.28
C GLY A 259 0.43 -7.21 11.58
N PRO A 260 1.50 -8.01 11.77
CA PRO A 260 1.61 -9.37 11.24
C PRO A 260 0.81 -10.38 12.05
N SER A 261 0.23 -11.34 11.34
CA SER A 261 -0.50 -12.47 11.90
C SER A 261 0.02 -13.81 11.39
N ALA A 262 -0.12 -14.85 12.22
CA ALA A 262 0.28 -16.21 11.93
C ALA A 262 -0.78 -17.19 12.44
N GLY A 263 -1.10 -18.19 11.64
CA GLY A 263 -2.27 -19.05 11.82
C GLY A 263 -1.99 -20.51 11.53
N LEU A 264 -2.61 -21.39 12.31
CA LEU A 264 -2.58 -22.83 12.13
C LEU A 264 -4.00 -23.38 12.26
N GLY A 265 -4.38 -24.28 11.37
CA GLY A 265 -5.65 -24.98 11.44
C GLY A 265 -5.55 -26.45 11.07
N LEU A 266 -6.46 -27.23 11.64
CA LEU A 266 -6.45 -28.69 11.59
C LEU A 266 -7.87 -29.27 11.58
N ASN A 267 -8.07 -30.29 10.75
CA ASN A 267 -9.27 -31.11 10.74
C ASN A 267 -9.15 -32.19 11.83
N ILE A 268 -9.87 -32.03 12.94
CA ILE A 268 -9.98 -33.05 13.99
C ILE A 268 -10.64 -34.31 13.41
N THR A 269 -11.70 -34.15 12.60
CA THR A 269 -12.33 -35.21 11.81
C THR A 269 -12.56 -34.73 10.38
N THR A 270 -13.14 -35.56 9.50
CA THR A 270 -13.54 -35.11 8.14
C THR A 270 -14.68 -34.07 8.14
N GLN A 271 -15.23 -33.73 9.31
CA GLN A 271 -16.29 -32.74 9.49
C GLN A 271 -15.90 -31.64 10.49
N ILE A 272 -15.23 -31.98 11.59
CA ILE A 272 -14.85 -31.00 12.62
C ILE A 272 -13.46 -30.45 12.33
N ALA A 273 -13.39 -29.13 12.19
CA ALA A 273 -12.18 -28.36 11.96
C ALA A 273 -11.99 -27.31 13.06
N ILE A 274 -10.75 -27.03 13.42
CA ILE A 274 -10.39 -25.92 14.31
C ILE A 274 -9.24 -25.12 13.70
N GLU A 275 -9.31 -23.80 13.82
CA GLU A 275 -8.27 -22.85 13.43
C GLU A 275 -7.97 -21.92 14.60
N TYR A 276 -6.69 -21.57 14.76
CA TYR A 276 -6.21 -20.59 15.73
C TYR A 276 -5.25 -19.64 15.01
N ASN A 277 -5.53 -18.34 15.10
CA ASN A 277 -4.63 -17.31 14.60
C ASN A 277 -4.17 -16.42 15.76
N PHE A 278 -2.90 -16.03 15.68
CA PHE A 278 -2.23 -15.10 16.56
C PHE A 278 -1.85 -13.87 15.73
N GLU A 279 -2.10 -12.69 16.27
CA GLU A 279 -1.85 -11.40 15.61
C GLU A 279 -1.12 -10.51 16.61
N THR A 280 0.07 -10.03 16.24
CA THR A 280 0.82 -9.09 17.06
C THR A 280 0.67 -7.70 16.47
N THR A 281 0.40 -6.73 17.34
CA THR A 281 0.39 -5.32 16.97
C THR A 281 1.78 -4.84 16.58
N VAL A 282 1.84 -3.70 15.88
CA VAL A 282 3.06 -2.96 15.50
C VAL A 282 2.76 -1.47 15.62
N GLY A 283 3.80 -0.64 15.79
CA GLY A 283 3.63 0.81 15.90
C GLY A 283 2.94 1.21 17.20
N ASP A 284 2.03 2.17 17.13
CA ASP A 284 1.36 2.74 18.31
C ASP A 284 0.52 1.72 19.09
N LEU A 285 0.08 0.64 18.44
CA LEU A 285 -0.68 -0.43 19.08
C LEU A 285 0.17 -1.46 19.86
N ASN A 286 1.51 -1.35 19.85
CA ASN A 286 2.42 -2.29 20.54
C ASN A 286 2.08 -2.48 22.03
N ASN A 287 1.62 -1.43 22.72
CA ASN A 287 1.43 -1.44 24.18
C ASN A 287 0.17 -2.20 24.64
N PHE A 288 -0.72 -2.60 23.72
CA PHE A 288 -1.97 -3.30 24.05
C PHE A 288 -1.84 -4.84 24.04
N GLY A 289 -0.68 -5.35 23.62
CA GLY A 289 -0.40 -6.78 23.54
C GLY A 289 -1.10 -7.49 22.36
N PRO A 290 -0.92 -8.81 22.26
CA PRO A 290 -1.39 -9.59 21.11
C PRO A 290 -2.90 -9.82 21.11
N SER A 291 -3.41 -10.03 19.90
CA SER A 291 -4.78 -10.47 19.62
C SER A 291 -4.79 -11.96 19.31
N HIS A 292 -5.80 -12.66 19.82
CA HIS A 292 -5.97 -14.11 19.64
C HIS A 292 -7.35 -14.40 19.03
N ASP A 293 -7.41 -15.21 17.97
CA ASP A 293 -8.68 -15.72 17.45
C ASP A 293 -8.71 -17.24 17.31
N ILE A 294 -9.90 -17.79 17.54
CA ILE A 294 -10.22 -19.22 17.55
C ILE A 294 -11.48 -19.42 16.71
N THR A 295 -11.41 -20.30 15.72
CA THR A 295 -12.57 -20.75 14.94
C THR A 295 -12.77 -22.24 15.11
N LEU A 296 -13.93 -22.67 15.61
CA LEU A 296 -14.40 -24.06 15.56
C LEU A 296 -15.43 -24.16 14.44
N ALA A 297 -15.27 -25.10 13.51
CA ALA A 297 -16.17 -25.25 12.37
C ALA A 297 -16.62 -26.70 12.15
N TYR A 298 -17.88 -26.85 11.71
CA TYR A 298 -18.47 -28.11 11.27
C TYR A 298 -18.78 -28.04 9.76
N ARG A 299 -18.00 -28.80 8.98
CA ARG A 299 -18.12 -28.98 7.53
C ARG A 299 -19.15 -30.05 7.21
N PHE A 300 -20.14 -29.72 6.39
CA PHE A 300 -21.06 -30.69 5.82
C PHE A 300 -20.42 -31.40 4.60
N LYS A 301 -20.60 -32.72 4.50
CA LYS A 301 -20.22 -33.48 3.30
C LYS A 301 -21.23 -33.20 2.18
N GLU A 302 -20.74 -32.79 1.01
CA GLU A 302 -21.56 -32.39 -0.15
C GLU A 302 -21.57 -33.53 -1.19
N ASN A 303 -22.71 -34.19 -1.39
CA ASN A 303 -22.85 -35.29 -2.36
C ASN A 303 -23.02 -34.81 -3.82
N LYS A 304 -22.44 -33.66 -4.19
CA LYS A 304 -22.62 -33.02 -5.50
C LYS A 304 -21.32 -32.42 -6.00
N ASN A 305 -20.70 -33.07 -7.00
CA ASN A 305 -19.61 -32.49 -7.76
C ASN A 305 -20.16 -31.36 -8.64
N TYR A 306 -19.84 -30.11 -8.32
CA TYR A 306 -20.21 -28.97 -9.16
C TYR A 306 -19.24 -28.87 -10.34
N TYR A 307 -19.67 -28.26 -11.45
CA TYR A 307 -18.71 -27.83 -12.47
C TYR A 307 -17.70 -26.85 -11.84
N ASN A 308 -16.42 -27.11 -12.10
CA ASN A 308 -15.25 -26.50 -11.46
C ASN A 308 -15.08 -26.82 -9.95
N SER A 309 -15.63 -27.93 -9.45
CA SER A 309 -15.08 -28.61 -8.28
C SER A 309 -13.74 -29.26 -8.65
N GLY A 310 -12.64 -28.67 -8.20
CA GLY A 310 -11.44 -29.46 -7.92
C GLY A 310 -11.69 -30.26 -6.65
N ASP A 311 -11.37 -31.55 -6.65
CA ASP A 311 -11.65 -32.44 -5.53
C ASP A 311 -10.64 -32.19 -4.38
N ASP A 312 -10.93 -31.16 -3.57
CA ASP A 312 -10.35 -30.94 -2.24
C ASP A 312 -10.85 -32.07 -1.28
N GLU A 313 -10.45 -33.32 -1.53
CA GLU A 313 -10.65 -34.43 -0.59
C GLU A 313 -9.73 -34.26 0.63
N ILE A 314 -10.22 -33.55 1.65
CA ILE A 314 -9.46 -33.28 2.86
C ILE A 314 -9.72 -34.34 3.94
N SER A 315 -8.68 -35.04 4.40
CA SER A 315 -8.79 -35.96 5.54
C SER A 315 -8.88 -35.22 6.88
N GLY A 316 -9.24 -35.96 7.93
CA GLY A 316 -9.10 -35.50 9.33
C GLY A 316 -8.17 -36.41 10.12
N LEU A 317 -7.64 -35.89 11.23
CA LEU A 317 -6.74 -36.60 12.16
C LEU A 317 -7.38 -37.88 12.71
N ILE A 318 -8.66 -37.81 13.07
CA ILE A 318 -9.48 -38.94 13.51
C ILE A 318 -10.41 -39.34 12.37
N SER A 319 -10.19 -40.53 11.82
CA SER A 319 -11.05 -41.15 10.81
C SER A 319 -12.10 -42.02 11.50
N THR A 320 -13.37 -41.61 11.40
CA THR A 320 -14.53 -42.32 11.96
C THR A 320 -15.19 -43.28 10.97
N GLU A 321 -14.76 -43.28 9.71
CA GLU A 321 -15.22 -44.22 8.68
C GLU A 321 -14.39 -45.50 8.74
N PRO A 322 -15.02 -46.70 8.66
CA PRO A 322 -14.26 -47.93 8.51
C PRO A 322 -13.43 -47.85 7.23
N ARG A 323 -12.19 -48.35 7.27
CA ARG A 323 -11.30 -48.42 6.10
C ARG A 323 -11.84 -49.40 5.06
N THR A 324 -12.85 -48.98 4.29
CA THR A 324 -13.19 -49.57 3.01
C THR A 324 -11.93 -49.53 2.17
N GLY A 325 -11.44 -50.72 1.79
CA GLY A 325 -10.13 -50.83 1.16
C GLY A 325 -10.08 -49.98 -0.10
N ARG A 326 -9.07 -49.11 -0.21
CA ARG A 326 -8.82 -48.27 -1.40
C ARG A 326 -9.09 -49.11 -2.64
N SER A 327 -10.16 -48.79 -3.37
CA SER A 327 -10.37 -49.35 -4.70
C SER A 327 -9.22 -48.84 -5.56
N ARG A 328 -8.18 -49.66 -5.69
CA ARG A 328 -7.21 -49.49 -6.76
C ARG A 328 -8.01 -49.70 -8.02
N THR A 329 -8.43 -48.61 -8.65
CA THR A 329 -8.81 -48.57 -10.05
C THR A 329 -7.57 -48.91 -10.86
N VAL A 330 -7.23 -50.20 -10.88
CA VAL A 330 -6.12 -50.74 -11.65
C VAL A 330 -6.42 -50.39 -13.10
N SER A 331 -5.64 -49.48 -13.67
CA SER A 331 -5.68 -49.11 -15.07
C SER A 331 -5.38 -50.38 -15.88
N ALA A 332 -6.46 -51.07 -16.29
CA ALA A 332 -6.39 -52.45 -16.72
C ALA A 332 -5.45 -52.58 -17.92
N SER A 333 -4.43 -53.45 -17.78
CA SER A 333 -3.41 -53.63 -18.80
C SER A 333 -4.01 -54.10 -20.12
N ARG A 334 -4.23 -53.14 -21.03
CA ARG A 334 -4.51 -53.41 -22.44
C ARG A 334 -3.30 -53.02 -23.29
N ARG A 335 -2.29 -53.89 -23.24
CA ARG A 335 -1.43 -54.20 -24.39
C ARG A 335 -2.31 -54.45 -25.61
N ARG A 336 -2.63 -53.40 -26.38
CA ARG A 336 -3.43 -53.55 -27.60
C ARG A 336 -2.49 -53.99 -28.72
N LYS A 337 -2.44 -55.31 -28.93
CA LYS A 337 -1.74 -55.92 -30.08
C LYS A 337 -2.18 -55.21 -31.37
N THR A 338 -1.20 -54.83 -32.19
CA THR A 338 -1.44 -54.64 -33.62
C THR A 338 -1.87 -55.96 -34.26
N ASN A 339 -2.79 -55.89 -35.22
CA ASN A 339 -3.01 -56.94 -36.20
C ASN A 339 -3.59 -56.29 -37.47
N THR A 340 -3.21 -56.79 -38.65
CA THR A 340 -3.27 -56.04 -39.91
C THR A 340 -4.18 -56.68 -40.96
N THR A 341 -4.85 -55.83 -41.73
CA THR A 341 -5.37 -56.12 -43.07
C THR A 341 -5.43 -54.82 -43.89
N SER A 342 -5.29 -54.78 -45.22
CA SER A 342 -4.57 -55.64 -46.18
C SER A 342 -4.74 -55.04 -47.59
N LYS A 343 -3.64 -54.62 -48.25
CA LYS A 343 -3.36 -54.56 -49.71
C LYS A 343 -2.09 -53.72 -49.94
N LYS A 344 -1.01 -54.34 -50.41
CA LYS A 344 -0.47 -54.29 -51.80
C LYS A 344 -0.01 -52.88 -52.23
N ALA A 345 1.24 -52.65 -52.63
CA ALA A 345 2.41 -53.55 -52.82
C ALA A 345 3.74 -52.72 -52.69
N THR A 346 4.99 -53.12 -53.03
CA THR A 346 5.52 -54.22 -53.88
C THR A 346 6.97 -54.63 -53.47
N THR A 347 7.71 -55.22 -54.42
CA THR A 347 9.12 -55.66 -54.53
C THR A 347 10.17 -54.53 -54.59
N ALA A 348 11.49 -54.71 -54.37
CA ALA A 348 12.38 -55.79 -53.84
C ALA A 348 13.77 -55.13 -53.52
N LYS A 349 14.66 -55.53 -52.57
CA LYS A 349 15.37 -56.82 -52.25
C LYS A 349 16.32 -57.34 -53.35
N PRO A 350 17.43 -58.06 -53.03
CA PRO A 350 18.14 -58.37 -51.75
C PRO A 350 19.63 -57.86 -51.71
N VAL A 351 20.38 -57.68 -50.60
CA VAL A 351 20.90 -58.56 -49.50
C VAL A 351 22.00 -59.57 -49.89
N ALA A 352 23.17 -59.52 -49.20
CA ALA A 352 24.16 -60.57 -48.83
C ALA A 352 25.40 -59.86 -48.17
N ILE A 353 26.38 -60.39 -47.39
CA ILE A 353 26.69 -61.67 -46.68
C ILE A 353 26.94 -61.36 -45.16
N VAL A 354 27.64 -62.24 -44.42
CA VAL A 354 27.84 -62.42 -42.96
C VAL A 354 29.34 -62.21 -42.55
N LYS A 355 29.65 -62.27 -41.23
CA LYS A 355 31.00 -62.17 -40.60
C LYS A 355 31.75 -63.51 -40.43
N SER A 356 33.08 -63.44 -40.49
CA SER A 356 34.12 -64.28 -39.82
C SER A 356 35.48 -63.78 -40.33
N SER A 357 36.67 -63.83 -39.71
CA SER A 357 37.28 -64.17 -38.41
C SER A 357 38.81 -64.02 -38.66
N GLU A 358 39.68 -64.04 -37.63
CA GLU A 358 41.17 -64.15 -37.78
C GLU A 358 41.93 -62.99 -38.50
N GLU A 359 43.21 -62.69 -38.26
CA GLU A 359 44.04 -62.81 -37.04
C GLU A 359 45.31 -61.89 -37.15
N ILE A 360 46.12 -61.81 -36.06
CA ILE A 360 47.58 -61.59 -36.04
C ILE A 360 48.19 -60.21 -36.44
N ILE A 361 48.77 -59.51 -35.43
CA ILE A 361 50.18 -58.99 -35.31
C ILE A 361 50.74 -58.14 -36.50
N ASN A 362 51.32 -56.94 -36.35
CA ASN A 362 52.17 -56.41 -35.25
C ASN A 362 52.25 -54.87 -35.12
N GLN A 363 52.81 -54.40 -33.98
CA GLN A 363 53.71 -53.24 -33.74
C GLN A 363 53.60 -51.93 -34.58
N GLU A 364 53.35 -50.77 -33.94
CA GLU A 364 54.34 -49.85 -33.30
C GLU A 364 55.29 -49.13 -34.29
N ASN A 365 55.72 -47.88 -34.11
CA ASN A 365 55.29 -46.70 -33.31
C ASN A 365 56.11 -45.49 -33.87
N THR A 366 55.70 -44.25 -33.56
CA THR A 366 56.51 -43.00 -33.44
C THR A 366 57.96 -42.89 -33.99
N SER A 367 58.45 -41.77 -34.57
CA SER A 367 57.86 -40.44 -34.84
C SER A 367 58.90 -39.45 -35.42
N VAL A 368 58.45 -38.47 -36.23
CA VAL A 368 58.87 -37.03 -36.23
C VAL A 368 60.26 -36.61 -36.76
N GLN A 369 60.20 -35.67 -37.72
CA GLN A 369 61.15 -34.60 -38.16
C GLN A 369 62.49 -34.86 -38.90
N GLY A 370 62.58 -34.21 -40.08
CA GLY A 370 63.72 -33.38 -40.53
C GLY A 370 64.97 -34.08 -41.09
N GLU A 371 65.69 -33.56 -42.09
CA GLU A 371 65.45 -32.43 -43.02
C GLU A 371 66.04 -32.78 -44.43
N LYS A 372 66.23 -31.79 -45.31
CA LYS A 372 66.64 -31.96 -46.72
C LYS A 372 68.16 -32.16 -46.84
N ASP A 373 68.60 -32.93 -47.84
CA ASP A 373 69.49 -32.47 -48.95
C ASP A 373 70.25 -33.65 -49.62
N ALA A 374 69.88 -33.97 -50.87
CA ALA A 374 70.66 -34.84 -51.78
C ALA A 374 70.12 -34.77 -53.22
N LYS A 375 70.39 -33.69 -53.98
CA LYS A 375 69.82 -33.49 -55.33
C LYS A 375 70.79 -32.89 -56.35
N LEU A 376 72.03 -33.40 -56.41
CA LEU A 376 73.12 -32.80 -57.21
C LEU A 376 73.73 -33.71 -58.30
N LEU A 377 73.51 -35.03 -58.25
CA LEU A 377 74.25 -35.98 -59.11
C LEU A 377 73.61 -36.24 -60.49
N GLU A 378 72.33 -35.87 -60.65
CA GLU A 378 71.53 -36.22 -61.83
C GLU A 378 71.64 -35.17 -62.97
N GLU A 379 72.22 -33.99 -62.68
CA GLU A 379 72.21 -32.82 -63.57
C GLU A 379 73.34 -32.81 -64.63
N GLN A 380 74.42 -33.57 -64.42
CA GLN A 380 75.62 -33.46 -65.26
C GLN A 380 75.54 -34.24 -66.57
N ARG A 381 74.94 -35.44 -66.58
CA ARG A 381 74.86 -36.29 -67.80
C ARG A 381 73.91 -35.76 -68.87
N ALA A 382 72.94 -34.92 -68.51
CA ALA A 382 71.96 -34.37 -69.45
C ALA A 382 72.51 -33.25 -70.36
N LYS A 383 73.75 -32.78 -70.16
CA LYS A 383 74.30 -31.60 -70.83
C LYS A 383 75.05 -31.89 -72.15
N GLU A 384 75.81 -32.98 -72.23
CA GLU A 384 76.66 -33.25 -73.41
C GLU A 384 75.86 -33.67 -74.65
N GLU A 385 74.85 -34.54 -74.50
CA GLU A 385 74.03 -35.00 -75.64
C GLU A 385 73.19 -33.85 -76.26
N ALA A 386 72.81 -32.85 -75.46
CA ALA A 386 72.09 -31.67 -75.92
C ALA A 386 72.94 -30.75 -76.82
N GLU A 387 74.24 -30.62 -76.57
CA GLU A 387 75.10 -29.66 -77.28
C GLU A 387 75.31 -30.05 -78.76
N THR A 388 75.36 -31.35 -79.06
CA THR A 388 75.59 -31.84 -80.43
C THR A 388 74.38 -31.61 -81.34
N GLN A 389 73.16 -31.83 -80.84
CA GLN A 389 71.93 -31.54 -81.58
C GLN A 389 71.73 -30.03 -81.76
N ALA A 390 72.13 -29.21 -80.79
CA ALA A 390 72.01 -27.76 -80.86
C ALA A 390 72.78 -27.15 -82.04
N LYS A 391 73.98 -27.64 -82.37
CA LYS A 391 74.79 -27.12 -83.49
C LYS A 391 74.15 -27.32 -84.86
N LEU A 392 73.57 -28.50 -85.11
CA LEU A 392 72.95 -28.81 -86.41
C LEU A 392 71.63 -28.02 -86.62
N LEU A 393 70.88 -27.80 -85.54
CA LEU A 393 69.71 -26.92 -85.54
C LEU A 393 70.08 -25.43 -85.71
N ALA A 394 71.23 -25.00 -85.18
CA ALA A 394 71.69 -23.62 -85.30
C ALA A 394 72.04 -23.22 -86.74
N GLU A 395 72.66 -24.10 -87.54
CA GLU A 395 73.03 -23.78 -88.93
C GLU A 395 71.81 -23.65 -89.86
N GLN A 396 70.78 -24.48 -89.67
CA GLN A 396 69.52 -24.33 -90.40
C GLN A 396 68.78 -23.04 -89.98
N LYS A 397 68.69 -22.76 -88.68
CA LYS A 397 68.11 -21.51 -88.17
C LYS A 397 68.81 -20.27 -88.72
N ALA A 398 70.14 -20.24 -88.75
CA ALA A 398 70.89 -19.09 -89.25
C ALA A 398 70.56 -18.72 -90.71
N LYS A 399 70.16 -19.69 -91.54
CA LYS A 399 69.70 -19.45 -92.91
C LYS A 399 68.26 -18.94 -92.98
N GLU A 400 67.34 -19.53 -92.21
CA GLU A 400 65.96 -19.05 -92.15
C GLU A 400 65.87 -17.66 -91.51
N GLU A 401 66.65 -17.38 -90.46
CA GLU A 401 66.74 -16.06 -89.85
C GLU A 401 67.27 -14.99 -90.81
N ALA A 402 68.26 -15.31 -91.66
CA ALA A 402 68.78 -14.34 -92.63
C ALA A 402 67.72 -13.89 -93.66
N GLU A 403 66.92 -14.84 -94.18
CA GLU A 403 65.84 -14.49 -95.12
C GLU A 403 64.62 -13.85 -94.41
N ALA A 404 64.32 -14.28 -93.18
CA ALA A 404 63.29 -13.67 -92.35
C ALA A 404 63.63 -12.22 -91.98
N GLN A 405 64.87 -11.94 -91.55
CA GLN A 405 65.33 -10.58 -91.21
C GLN A 405 65.28 -9.65 -92.44
N ALA A 406 65.61 -10.14 -93.63
CA ALA A 406 65.53 -9.35 -94.87
C ALA A 406 64.09 -8.90 -95.19
N LYS A 407 63.07 -9.76 -94.96
CA LYS A 407 61.65 -9.37 -95.07
C LYS A 407 61.20 -8.47 -93.92
N LEU A 408 61.56 -8.81 -92.69
CA LEU A 408 61.09 -8.15 -91.48
C LEU A 408 61.60 -6.70 -91.39
N LEU A 409 62.83 -6.42 -91.84
CA LEU A 409 63.41 -5.07 -91.87
C LEU A 409 62.76 -4.18 -92.96
N ALA A 410 62.32 -4.78 -94.07
CA ALA A 410 61.51 -4.09 -95.08
C ALA A 410 60.09 -3.76 -94.55
N GLU A 411 59.46 -4.69 -93.83
CA GLU A 411 58.14 -4.48 -93.22
C GLU A 411 58.18 -3.46 -92.06
N GLN A 412 59.24 -3.46 -91.24
CA GLN A 412 59.43 -2.50 -90.15
C GLN A 412 59.54 -1.06 -90.65
N LYS A 413 60.22 -0.80 -91.79
CA LYS A 413 60.24 0.54 -92.37
C LYS A 413 58.85 1.00 -92.83
N ALA A 414 58.09 0.12 -93.46
CA ALA A 414 56.73 0.44 -93.91
C ALA A 414 55.77 0.71 -92.74
N LYS A 415 55.89 -0.03 -91.63
CA LYS A 415 55.06 0.16 -90.43
C LYS A 415 55.46 1.40 -89.63
N GLY A 416 56.74 1.61 -89.37
CA GLY A 416 57.22 2.68 -88.49
C GLY A 416 56.81 4.09 -88.92
N GLU A 417 56.80 4.39 -90.22
CA GLU A 417 56.34 5.69 -90.73
C GLU A 417 54.82 5.89 -90.57
N THR A 418 54.02 4.81 -90.67
CA THR A 418 52.57 4.86 -90.44
C THR A 418 52.19 4.91 -88.96
N GLU A 419 52.87 4.15 -88.11
CA GLU A 419 52.59 4.11 -86.67
C GLU A 419 52.96 5.46 -86.01
N ALA A 420 54.11 6.04 -86.37
CA ALA A 420 54.52 7.35 -85.85
C ALA A 420 53.50 8.47 -86.15
N GLN A 421 52.92 8.49 -87.36
CA GLN A 421 51.86 9.44 -87.71
C GLN A 421 50.55 9.15 -86.96
N SER A 422 50.18 7.87 -86.80
CA SER A 422 48.97 7.49 -86.05
C SER A 422 49.04 7.87 -84.57
N ILE A 423 50.21 7.73 -83.94
CA ILE A 423 50.44 8.07 -82.53
C ILE A 423 50.39 9.59 -82.33
N LEU A 424 51.02 10.37 -83.21
CA LEU A 424 51.02 11.83 -83.10
C LEU A 424 49.61 12.41 -83.27
N ILE A 425 48.82 11.86 -84.21
CA ILE A 425 47.40 12.24 -84.40
C ILE A 425 46.55 11.79 -83.20
N ALA A 426 46.76 10.58 -82.67
CA ALA A 426 46.04 10.10 -81.49
C ALA A 426 46.37 10.90 -80.22
N GLU A 427 47.63 11.27 -80.01
CA GLU A 427 48.07 12.10 -78.87
C GLU A 427 47.52 13.52 -78.98
N GLN A 428 47.57 14.15 -80.17
CA GLN A 428 46.93 15.44 -80.39
C GLN A 428 45.43 15.37 -80.10
N LYS A 429 44.73 14.35 -80.62
CA LYS A 429 43.29 14.20 -80.43
C LYS A 429 42.92 13.91 -78.97
N ALA A 430 43.67 13.06 -78.27
CA ALA A 430 43.46 12.80 -76.84
C ALA A 430 43.76 14.04 -75.98
N ARG A 431 44.73 14.87 -76.37
CA ARG A 431 45.06 16.13 -75.68
C ARG A 431 44.04 17.23 -75.95
N GLU A 432 43.50 17.29 -77.16
CA GLU A 432 42.41 18.20 -77.55
C GLU A 432 41.06 17.76 -76.94
N GLU A 433 40.76 16.46 -76.86
CA GLU A 433 39.63 15.94 -76.10
C GLU A 433 39.79 16.17 -74.60
N ALA A 434 41.00 16.00 -74.03
CA ALA A 434 41.27 16.30 -72.62
C ALA A 434 41.17 17.81 -72.32
N GLU A 435 41.64 18.70 -73.21
CA GLU A 435 41.50 20.15 -73.02
C GLU A 435 40.04 20.59 -73.21
N ASN A 436 39.30 20.02 -74.16
CA ASN A 436 37.88 20.30 -74.33
C ASN A 436 37.04 19.72 -73.17
N GLN A 437 37.37 18.54 -72.64
CA GLN A 437 36.74 18.03 -71.42
C GLN A 437 37.11 18.88 -70.20
N ALA A 438 38.35 19.35 -70.07
CA ALA A 438 38.76 20.26 -68.99
C ALA A 438 38.05 21.61 -69.08
N LYS A 439 37.91 22.19 -70.29
CA LYS A 439 37.12 23.40 -70.54
C LYS A 439 35.63 23.18 -70.28
N LEU A 440 35.06 22.06 -70.72
CA LEU A 440 33.65 21.76 -70.54
C LEU A 440 33.31 21.42 -69.08
N LEU A 441 34.21 20.76 -68.34
CA LEU A 441 34.12 20.58 -66.88
C LEU A 441 34.36 21.88 -66.11
N ALA A 442 35.21 22.78 -66.60
CA ALA A 442 35.40 24.11 -66.01
C ALA A 442 34.20 25.03 -66.28
N GLU A 443 33.59 24.97 -67.46
CA GLU A 443 32.37 25.70 -67.79
C GLU A 443 31.14 25.10 -67.10
N GLN A 444 31.05 23.76 -66.99
CA GLN A 444 30.05 23.09 -66.17
C GLN A 444 30.22 23.46 -64.70
N LYS A 445 31.44 23.41 -64.12
CA LYS A 445 31.66 23.89 -62.75
C LYS A 445 31.36 25.36 -62.59
N ALA A 446 31.75 26.23 -63.53
CA ALA A 446 31.42 27.66 -63.44
C ALA A 446 29.90 27.91 -63.55
N LYS A 447 29.16 27.11 -64.33
CA LYS A 447 27.70 27.15 -64.42
C LYS A 447 27.03 26.55 -63.19
N GLU A 448 27.48 25.40 -62.69
CA GLU A 448 26.98 24.76 -61.47
C GLU A 448 27.28 25.61 -60.24
N GLU A 449 28.44 26.26 -60.17
CA GLU A 449 28.83 27.15 -59.07
C GLU A 449 28.10 28.49 -59.16
N ALA A 450 27.90 29.07 -60.35
CA ALA A 450 27.06 30.24 -60.54
C ALA A 450 25.57 29.93 -60.30
N GLU A 451 25.07 28.76 -60.71
CA GLU A 451 23.69 28.32 -60.47
C GLU A 451 23.48 27.91 -59.01
N ALA A 452 24.48 27.31 -58.34
CA ALA A 452 24.45 27.04 -56.91
C ALA A 452 24.53 28.33 -56.09
N GLN A 453 25.35 29.31 -56.47
CA GLN A 453 25.35 30.63 -55.84
C GLN A 453 24.03 31.38 -56.10
N ALA A 454 23.48 31.31 -57.32
CA ALA A 454 22.17 31.89 -57.64
C ALA A 454 21.03 31.20 -56.86
N LYS A 455 21.05 29.86 -56.76
CA LYS A 455 20.10 29.07 -55.96
C LYS A 455 20.26 29.36 -54.47
N LEU A 456 21.48 29.43 -53.94
CA LEU A 456 21.74 29.69 -52.53
C LEU A 456 21.37 31.13 -52.16
N LEU A 457 21.59 32.12 -53.04
CA LEU A 457 21.20 33.51 -52.82
C LEU A 457 19.67 33.70 -53.02
N ALA A 458 19.05 32.94 -53.93
CA ALA A 458 17.59 32.87 -54.05
C ALA A 458 16.94 32.14 -52.86
N GLU A 459 17.58 31.09 -52.33
CA GLU A 459 17.14 30.35 -51.14
C GLU A 459 17.34 31.17 -49.87
N GLN A 460 18.44 31.93 -49.76
CA GLN A 460 18.63 32.92 -48.70
C GLN A 460 17.56 34.01 -48.78
N LYS A 461 17.29 34.59 -49.96
CA LYS A 461 16.19 35.56 -50.10
C LYS A 461 14.83 34.95 -49.82
N ALA A 462 14.56 33.71 -50.24
CA ALA A 462 13.32 33.01 -49.95
C ALA A 462 13.19 32.69 -48.45
N LYS A 463 14.30 32.40 -47.75
CA LYS A 463 14.33 32.22 -46.28
C LYS A 463 14.18 33.54 -45.55
N GLU A 464 14.88 34.61 -45.95
CA GLU A 464 14.71 35.95 -45.37
C GLU A 464 13.30 36.48 -45.61
N GLU A 465 12.70 36.27 -46.78
CA GLU A 465 11.32 36.64 -47.07
C GLU A 465 10.33 35.76 -46.30
N ALA A 466 10.56 34.45 -46.20
CA ALA A 466 9.75 33.54 -45.40
C ALA A 466 9.86 33.85 -43.89
N GLU A 467 11.04 34.17 -43.37
CA GLU A 467 11.26 34.57 -41.96
C GLU A 467 10.70 35.96 -41.69
N ALA A 468 10.85 36.93 -42.59
CA ALA A 468 10.22 38.25 -42.47
C ALA A 468 8.69 38.16 -42.58
N LYS A 469 8.16 37.22 -43.36
CA LYS A 469 6.73 36.93 -43.45
C LYS A 469 6.23 36.20 -42.20
N LEU A 470 6.92 35.16 -41.73
CA LEU A 470 6.66 34.46 -40.47
C LEU A 470 6.72 35.43 -39.27
N LEU A 471 7.68 36.35 -39.24
CA LEU A 471 7.80 37.37 -38.20
C LEU A 471 6.70 38.44 -38.29
N LYS A 472 6.18 38.74 -39.49
CA LYS A 472 4.98 39.57 -39.68
C LYS A 472 3.71 38.84 -39.24
N GLU A 473 3.57 37.57 -39.59
CA GLU A 473 2.46 36.70 -39.20
C GLU A 473 2.44 36.52 -37.69
N GLN A 474 3.56 36.13 -37.06
CA GLN A 474 3.70 36.08 -35.58
C GLN A 474 3.43 37.43 -34.90
N LYS A 475 3.80 38.57 -35.51
CA LYS A 475 3.46 39.89 -34.97
C LYS A 475 1.96 40.19 -35.10
N ALA A 476 1.33 39.83 -36.20
CA ALA A 476 -0.11 39.98 -36.40
C ALA A 476 -0.91 39.06 -35.46
N GLU A 477 -0.54 37.78 -35.35
CA GLU A 477 -1.09 36.83 -34.37
C GLU A 477 -0.98 37.36 -32.94
N LYS A 478 0.18 37.93 -32.58
CA LYS A 478 0.40 38.53 -31.27
C LYS A 478 -0.44 39.79 -31.07
N GLU A 479 -0.56 40.67 -32.07
CA GLU A 479 -1.47 41.83 -32.02
C GLU A 479 -2.93 41.40 -31.83
N LEU A 480 -3.36 40.34 -32.51
CA LEU A 480 -4.71 39.79 -32.43
C LEU A 480 -5.05 39.21 -31.03
N ILE A 481 -4.03 38.75 -30.30
CA ILE A 481 -4.15 38.29 -28.90
C ILE A 481 -4.07 39.46 -27.91
N THR A 482 -3.14 40.41 -28.08
CA THR A 482 -2.89 41.49 -27.11
C THR A 482 -3.73 42.75 -27.31
N ASN A 483 -4.30 42.96 -28.50
CA ASN A 483 -5.17 44.09 -28.83
C ASN A 483 -6.36 43.63 -29.71
N PRO A 484 -7.24 42.76 -29.19
CA PRO A 484 -8.36 42.20 -29.94
C PRO A 484 -9.34 43.27 -30.38
N LYS A 485 -9.67 43.27 -31.67
CA LYS A 485 -10.58 44.26 -32.28
C LYS A 485 -12.06 43.83 -32.20
N ASN A 486 -12.33 42.52 -32.28
CA ASN A 486 -13.65 41.93 -32.10
C ASN A 486 -14.07 41.85 -30.62
N GLU A 487 -15.37 41.66 -30.37
CA GLU A 487 -15.94 41.63 -29.03
C GLU A 487 -15.53 40.37 -28.24
N PHE A 488 -15.57 39.19 -28.88
CA PHE A 488 -15.08 37.93 -28.32
C PHE A 488 -13.63 37.99 -27.82
N GLY A 489 -12.71 38.55 -28.62
CA GLY A 489 -11.32 38.66 -28.19
C GLY A 489 -11.16 39.56 -26.97
N LYS A 490 -11.95 40.63 -26.86
CA LYS A 490 -11.95 41.54 -25.70
C LYS A 490 -12.49 40.88 -24.44
N THR A 491 -13.57 40.10 -24.52
CA THR A 491 -14.11 39.36 -23.37
C THR A 491 -13.15 38.26 -22.90
N MET A 492 -12.54 37.50 -23.82
CA MET A 492 -11.51 36.51 -23.48
C MET A 492 -10.27 37.15 -22.85
N LEU A 493 -9.75 38.26 -23.39
CA LEU A 493 -8.59 38.96 -22.82
C LEU A 493 -8.90 39.57 -21.44
N GLY A 494 -10.13 40.09 -21.26
CA GLY A 494 -10.61 40.56 -19.97
C GLY A 494 -10.61 39.43 -18.92
N MET A 495 -11.22 38.29 -19.25
CA MET A 495 -11.25 37.12 -18.36
C MET A 495 -9.83 36.57 -18.07
N ASP A 496 -8.97 36.46 -19.09
CA ASP A 496 -7.58 35.99 -18.91
C ASP A 496 -6.79 36.90 -17.95
N SER A 497 -7.01 38.22 -18.00
CA SER A 497 -6.38 39.17 -17.08
C SER A 497 -6.85 39.01 -15.63
N ILE A 498 -8.12 38.63 -15.41
CA ILE A 498 -8.71 38.37 -14.10
C ILE A 498 -8.22 37.03 -13.54
N VAL A 499 -8.11 36.00 -14.38
CA VAL A 499 -7.54 34.69 -14.00
C VAL A 499 -6.05 34.84 -13.62
N GLU A 500 -5.28 35.65 -14.35
CA GLU A 500 -3.86 35.93 -14.06
C GLU A 500 -3.63 36.90 -12.89
N SER A 501 -4.62 37.68 -12.44
CA SER A 501 -4.54 38.44 -11.19
C SER A 501 -4.87 37.55 -9.99
N THR A 502 -5.98 36.83 -10.06
CA THR A 502 -6.46 35.89 -9.03
C THR A 502 -5.41 34.82 -8.72
N LYS A 503 -4.77 34.27 -9.76
CA LYS A 503 -3.62 33.36 -9.61
C LYS A 503 -2.46 33.95 -8.80
N LYS A 504 -2.11 35.22 -8.98
CA LYS A 504 -0.98 35.84 -8.25
C LYS A 504 -1.28 36.00 -6.77
N GLU A 505 -2.55 36.22 -6.42
CA GLU A 505 -3.02 36.26 -5.03
C GLU A 505 -2.98 34.86 -4.40
N GLN A 506 -3.39 33.83 -5.15
CA GLN A 506 -3.25 32.42 -4.78
C GLN A 506 -1.78 31.96 -4.60
N ASP A 507 -0.90 32.23 -5.58
CA ASP A 507 0.53 31.94 -5.52
C ASP A 507 1.19 32.62 -4.29
N LYS A 508 0.79 33.86 -3.99
CA LYS A 508 1.22 34.58 -2.78
C LYS A 508 0.71 33.91 -1.50
N LEU A 509 -0.58 33.56 -1.42
CA LEU A 509 -1.17 32.92 -0.24
C LEU A 509 -0.52 31.55 0.05
N LEU A 510 -0.16 30.77 -0.98
CA LEU A 510 0.62 29.54 -0.82
C LEU A 510 2.04 29.81 -0.28
N SER A 511 2.70 30.88 -0.72
CA SER A 511 4.01 31.30 -0.20
C SER A 511 3.93 31.78 1.26
N ASP A 512 2.92 32.59 1.59
CA ASP A 512 2.67 33.07 2.95
C ASP A 512 2.32 31.88 3.88
N TYR A 513 1.57 30.90 3.39
CA TYR A 513 1.23 29.67 4.12
C TYR A 513 2.47 28.81 4.42
N ASN A 514 3.31 28.53 3.41
CA ASN A 514 4.58 27.80 3.64
C ASN A 514 5.48 28.55 4.64
N THR A 515 5.54 29.88 4.57
CA THR A 515 6.37 30.70 5.47
C THR A 515 5.99 30.51 6.95
N ILE A 516 4.70 30.43 7.29
CA ILE A 516 4.28 30.14 8.67
C ILE A 516 4.60 28.68 9.07
N ILE A 517 4.56 27.74 8.12
CA ILE A 517 4.93 26.33 8.37
C ILE A 517 6.43 26.20 8.64
N GLU A 518 7.30 26.90 7.91
CA GLU A 518 8.75 26.94 8.20
C GLU A 518 9.01 27.46 9.63
N ILE A 519 8.35 28.56 10.04
CA ILE A 519 8.51 29.13 11.40
C ILE A 519 8.13 28.11 12.49
N LYS A 520 7.06 27.32 12.28
CA LYS A 520 6.66 26.28 13.23
C LYS A 520 7.58 25.06 13.20
N ASP A 521 8.19 24.75 12.06
CA ASP A 521 9.22 23.72 11.92
C ASP A 521 10.55 24.14 12.60
N GLU A 522 10.92 25.43 12.55
CA GLU A 522 12.04 26.01 13.30
C GLU A 522 11.79 25.98 14.82
N ASP A 523 10.60 26.37 15.29
CA ASP A 523 10.26 26.30 16.72
C ASP A 523 10.21 24.86 17.25
N LEU A 524 9.75 23.90 16.44
CA LEU A 524 9.83 22.47 16.76
C LEU A 524 11.29 21.99 16.89
N LYS A 525 12.16 22.35 15.93
CA LYS A 525 13.60 22.00 15.99
C LYS A 525 14.28 22.61 17.21
N ALA A 526 13.95 23.85 17.56
CA ALA A 526 14.45 24.53 18.75
C ALA A 526 13.99 23.87 20.07
N LEU A 527 12.72 23.45 20.15
CA LEU A 527 12.19 22.73 21.31
C LEU A 527 12.85 21.34 21.46
N LYS A 528 13.07 20.65 20.34
CA LYS A 528 13.77 19.37 20.33
C LYS A 528 15.25 19.51 20.71
N GLU A 529 15.95 20.51 20.19
CA GLU A 529 17.33 20.84 20.58
C GLU A 529 17.44 21.12 22.08
N GLU A 530 16.50 21.87 22.66
CA GLU A 530 16.43 22.15 24.10
C GLU A 530 16.22 20.86 24.93
N ASN A 531 15.33 19.96 24.50
CA ASN A 531 15.11 18.68 25.15
C ASN A 531 16.32 17.73 25.01
N ASP A 532 16.86 17.56 23.80
CA ASP A 532 17.98 16.67 23.48
C ASP A 532 19.27 17.08 24.24
N LEU A 533 19.56 18.38 24.37
CA LEU A 533 20.68 18.89 25.17
C LEU A 533 20.44 18.72 26.67
N SER A 534 19.21 18.92 27.13
CA SER A 534 18.85 18.74 28.54
C SER A 534 18.96 17.28 28.98
N GLU A 535 18.71 16.31 28.10
CA GLU A 535 18.93 14.87 28.36
C GLU A 535 20.42 14.49 28.41
N GLN A 536 21.29 15.24 27.72
CA GLN A 536 22.75 15.13 27.88
C GLN A 536 23.28 15.83 29.15
N GLY A 537 22.39 16.34 30.01
CA GLY A 537 22.74 17.07 31.23
C GLY A 537 23.22 18.51 31.00
N ILE A 538 23.08 19.04 29.78
CA ILE A 538 23.53 20.39 29.43
C ILE A 538 22.38 21.37 29.69
N THR A 539 22.55 22.24 30.70
CA THR A 539 21.53 23.23 31.07
C THR A 539 21.45 24.37 30.04
N VAL A 540 20.48 24.28 29.13
CA VAL A 540 20.14 25.36 28.20
C VAL A 540 19.23 26.38 28.90
N ALA A 541 19.44 27.67 28.66
CA ALA A 541 18.55 28.72 29.19
C ALA A 541 17.18 28.65 28.49
N PRO A 542 16.06 28.57 29.22
CA PRO A 542 14.74 28.37 28.62
C PRO A 542 14.35 29.58 27.76
N ARG A 543 14.00 29.33 26.49
CA ARG A 543 13.60 30.39 25.56
C ARG A 543 12.22 30.94 25.97
N PRO A 544 11.99 32.26 25.95
CA PRO A 544 10.71 32.84 26.35
C PRO A 544 9.59 32.40 25.39
N PHE A 545 8.45 31.98 25.93
CA PHE A 545 7.31 31.54 25.13
C PHE A 545 6.78 32.65 24.20
N LYS A 546 6.82 32.43 22.88
CA LYS A 546 6.13 33.26 21.90
C LYS A 546 4.61 33.19 22.12
N SER A 547 3.90 34.29 21.87
CA SER A 547 2.43 34.32 21.94
C SER A 547 1.81 33.66 20.72
N VAL A 548 1.55 32.35 20.82
CA VAL A 548 1.09 31.50 19.72
C VAL A 548 -0.24 31.96 19.09
N THR A 549 -1.08 32.66 19.85
CA THR A 549 -2.39 33.17 19.40
C THR A 549 -2.29 34.06 18.16
N ALA A 550 -1.29 34.96 18.10
CA ALA A 550 -1.15 35.88 16.97
C ALA A 550 -0.71 35.16 15.68
N GLU A 551 0.06 34.07 15.79
CA GLU A 551 0.46 33.25 14.66
C GLU A 551 -0.66 32.34 14.18
N ASN A 552 -1.37 31.69 15.10
CA ASN A 552 -2.48 30.80 14.77
C ASN A 552 -3.65 31.57 14.14
N ASN A 553 -3.91 32.82 14.56
CA ASN A 553 -4.89 33.68 13.90
C ASN A 553 -4.47 34.03 12.46
N LYS A 554 -3.19 34.30 12.19
CA LYS A 554 -2.67 34.52 10.83
C LYS A 554 -2.77 33.25 9.97
N LEU A 555 -2.42 32.10 10.55
CA LEU A 555 -2.49 30.79 9.90
C LEU A 555 -3.91 30.45 9.46
N ASN A 556 -4.89 30.66 10.32
CA ASN A 556 -6.30 30.42 10.02
C ASN A 556 -6.83 31.40 8.96
N ALA A 557 -6.48 32.69 9.06
CA ALA A 557 -6.85 33.68 8.03
C ALA A 557 -6.31 33.29 6.65
N ILE A 558 -5.04 32.88 6.56
CA ILE A 558 -4.42 32.43 5.30
C ILE A 558 -5.09 31.16 4.76
N LYS A 559 -5.50 30.21 5.61
CA LYS A 559 -6.27 29.03 5.17
C LYS A 559 -7.62 29.44 4.53
N THR A 560 -8.40 30.27 5.21
CA THR A 560 -9.71 30.72 4.72
C THR A 560 -9.60 31.56 3.45
N ASP A 561 -8.61 32.45 3.35
CA ASP A 561 -8.35 33.22 2.13
C ASP A 561 -7.86 32.32 0.98
N LEU A 562 -7.04 31.31 1.27
CA LEU A 562 -6.56 30.34 0.28
C LEU A 562 -7.69 29.44 -0.25
N GLU A 563 -8.66 29.07 0.59
CA GLU A 563 -9.85 28.33 0.16
C GLU A 563 -10.74 29.19 -0.73
N ARG A 564 -11.05 30.41 -0.29
CA ARG A 564 -11.84 31.40 -1.04
C ARG A 564 -11.22 31.73 -2.41
N ILE A 565 -9.90 31.91 -2.49
CA ILE A 565 -9.22 32.21 -3.77
C ILE A 565 -9.12 30.96 -4.67
N ILE A 566 -9.05 29.75 -4.12
CA ILE A 566 -9.06 28.50 -4.91
C ILE A 566 -10.43 28.28 -5.55
N GLU A 567 -11.52 28.49 -4.82
CA GLU A 567 -12.89 28.39 -5.34
C GLU A 567 -13.16 29.42 -6.44
N ASP A 568 -12.83 30.69 -6.18
CA ASP A 568 -12.94 31.80 -7.12
C ASP A 568 -12.09 31.58 -8.39
N GLN A 569 -10.85 31.07 -8.24
CA GLN A 569 -9.98 30.72 -9.36
C GLN A 569 -10.49 29.52 -10.17
N ASN A 570 -11.03 28.47 -9.52
CA ASN A 570 -11.67 27.35 -10.21
C ASN A 570 -12.82 27.87 -11.10
N LYS A 571 -13.70 28.69 -10.51
CA LYS A 571 -14.84 29.28 -11.22
C LYS A 571 -14.42 30.16 -12.38
N LYS A 572 -13.42 31.03 -12.22
CA LYS A 572 -12.92 31.89 -13.30
C LYS A 572 -12.28 31.10 -14.44
N ILE A 573 -11.64 29.95 -14.16
CA ILE A 573 -11.14 29.02 -15.18
C ILE A 573 -12.32 28.33 -15.91
N GLU A 574 -13.38 27.96 -15.20
CA GLU A 574 -14.60 27.38 -15.77
C GLU A 574 -15.39 28.40 -16.63
N ASP A 575 -15.50 29.65 -16.20
CA ASP A 575 -16.10 30.74 -16.98
C ASP A 575 -15.29 31.00 -18.26
N LEU A 576 -13.95 31.08 -18.18
CA LEU A 576 -13.06 31.22 -19.34
C LEU A 576 -13.19 30.03 -20.32
N LYS A 577 -13.36 28.82 -19.81
CA LYS A 577 -13.58 27.60 -20.57
C LYS A 577 -14.97 27.57 -21.24
N SER A 578 -15.99 28.04 -20.55
CA SER A 578 -17.36 28.16 -21.06
C SER A 578 -17.44 29.17 -22.21
N LEU A 579 -16.80 30.34 -22.07
CA LEU A 579 -16.67 31.36 -23.12
C LEU A 579 -15.95 30.81 -24.37
N TYR A 580 -14.90 30.00 -24.18
CA TYR A 580 -14.21 29.31 -25.27
C TYR A 580 -15.14 28.29 -25.96
N GLU A 581 -15.83 27.45 -25.18
CA GLU A 581 -16.69 26.40 -25.72
C GLU A 581 -17.93 26.92 -26.46
N GLU A 582 -18.59 27.95 -25.94
CA GLU A 582 -19.74 28.60 -26.60
C GLU A 582 -19.35 29.07 -28.01
N GLN A 583 -18.20 29.73 -28.13
CA GLN A 583 -17.74 30.32 -29.37
C GLN A 583 -17.27 29.26 -30.39
N THR A 584 -16.78 28.10 -29.94
CA THR A 584 -16.57 26.94 -30.84
C THR A 584 -17.87 26.32 -31.39
N LYS A 585 -19.04 26.59 -30.78
CA LYS A 585 -20.35 26.06 -31.20
C LYS A 585 -21.09 26.98 -32.18
N ILE A 586 -20.75 28.26 -32.24
CA ILE A 586 -21.45 29.28 -33.06
C ILE A 586 -21.12 29.18 -34.56
N GLY A 587 -20.01 28.53 -34.94
CA GLY A 587 -19.75 28.09 -36.31
C GLY A 587 -19.27 29.16 -37.31
N ASP A 588 -19.08 30.42 -36.90
CA ASP A 588 -18.54 31.49 -37.75
C ASP A 588 -17.00 31.40 -37.88
N THR A 589 -16.54 30.33 -38.54
CA THR A 589 -15.14 29.90 -38.55
C THR A 589 -14.17 30.81 -39.32
N LEU A 590 -14.63 31.93 -39.90
CA LEU A 590 -13.74 32.87 -40.59
C LEU A 590 -13.01 33.85 -39.66
N THR A 591 -13.30 33.88 -38.35
CA THR A 591 -12.58 34.73 -37.40
C THR A 591 -11.61 33.98 -36.47
N ASN A 592 -10.43 33.69 -37.05
CA ASN A 592 -9.15 33.65 -36.32
C ASN A 592 -8.87 32.41 -35.45
N GLU A 593 -8.66 31.26 -36.11
CA GLU A 593 -8.27 29.97 -35.52
C GLU A 593 -7.10 30.07 -34.52
N THR A 594 -6.09 30.92 -34.78
CA THR A 594 -4.96 31.15 -33.88
C THR A 594 -5.38 31.57 -32.47
N VAL A 595 -6.40 32.44 -32.34
CA VAL A 595 -6.85 32.94 -31.04
C VAL A 595 -7.55 31.84 -30.24
N LEU A 596 -8.37 31.02 -30.92
CA LEU A 596 -8.98 29.83 -30.31
C LEU A 596 -7.91 28.79 -29.91
N LEU A 597 -6.88 28.58 -30.73
CA LEU A 597 -5.77 27.68 -30.43
C LEU A 597 -4.90 28.19 -29.27
N PHE A 598 -4.71 29.51 -29.15
CA PHE A 598 -4.04 30.14 -28.01
C PHE A 598 -4.82 29.89 -26.71
N TYR A 599 -6.11 30.24 -26.65
CA TYR A 599 -6.90 30.06 -25.44
C TYR A 599 -7.09 28.58 -25.06
N ARG A 600 -7.23 27.68 -26.04
CA ARG A 600 -7.23 26.22 -25.80
C ARG A 600 -5.94 25.74 -25.12
N LYS A 601 -4.78 26.30 -25.46
CA LYS A 601 -3.50 26.02 -24.80
C LYS A 601 -3.40 26.70 -23.43
N LYS A 602 -3.92 27.93 -23.30
CA LYS A 602 -3.93 28.70 -22.04
C LYS A 602 -4.79 28.03 -20.98
N ILE A 603 -6.04 27.64 -21.29
CA ILE A 603 -6.95 26.93 -20.39
C ILE A 603 -6.32 25.63 -19.89
N LYS A 604 -5.77 24.79 -20.78
CA LYS A 604 -5.06 23.56 -20.37
C LYS A 604 -3.86 23.80 -19.45
N ARG A 605 -3.14 24.91 -19.65
CA ARG A 605 -2.05 25.32 -18.75
C ARG A 605 -2.60 25.74 -17.38
N LEU A 606 -3.68 26.52 -17.35
CA LEU A 606 -4.32 26.99 -16.13
C LEU A 606 -4.91 25.82 -15.32
N GLU A 607 -5.59 24.87 -15.97
CA GLU A 607 -6.07 23.62 -15.35
C GLU A 607 -4.92 22.84 -14.67
N ALA A 608 -3.76 22.72 -15.35
CA ALA A 608 -2.59 22.03 -14.81
C ALA A 608 -1.85 22.81 -13.71
N GLU A 609 -1.78 24.14 -13.80
CA GLU A 609 -1.21 25.00 -12.75
C GLU A 609 -2.11 25.02 -11.50
N GLN A 610 -3.43 24.99 -11.66
CA GLN A 610 -4.42 24.89 -10.58
C GLN A 610 -4.35 23.54 -9.86
N LEU A 611 -4.21 22.42 -10.59
CA LEU A 611 -3.98 21.10 -9.99
C LEU A 611 -2.71 21.10 -9.11
N LYS A 612 -1.62 21.70 -9.61
CA LYS A 612 -0.37 21.83 -8.84
C LYS A 612 -0.52 22.73 -7.61
N ALA A 613 -1.36 23.77 -7.67
CA ALA A 613 -1.69 24.59 -6.51
C ALA A 613 -2.43 23.79 -5.42
N LEU A 614 -3.37 22.93 -5.81
CA LEU A 614 -4.08 22.00 -4.90
C LEU A 614 -3.12 20.97 -4.27
N GLU A 615 -2.27 20.31 -5.07
CA GLU A 615 -1.20 19.43 -4.57
C GLU A 615 -0.26 20.12 -3.58
N THR A 616 -0.03 21.43 -3.77
CA THR A 616 0.82 22.24 -2.90
C THR A 616 0.09 22.56 -1.59
N LYS A 617 -1.19 22.96 -1.61
CA LYS A 617 -2.02 23.13 -0.40
C LYS A 617 -2.00 21.85 0.45
N GLN A 618 -2.37 20.71 -0.14
CA GLN A 618 -2.48 19.43 0.57
C GLN A 618 -1.15 19.02 1.22
N ARG A 619 -0.02 19.20 0.52
CA ARG A 619 1.32 18.92 1.05
C ARG A 619 1.68 19.80 2.25
N LEU A 620 1.30 21.08 2.22
CA LEU A 620 1.51 22.02 3.31
C LEU A 620 0.64 21.67 4.54
N GLU A 621 -0.58 21.18 4.32
CA GLU A 621 -1.47 20.73 5.39
C GLU A 621 -0.94 19.48 6.10
N VAL A 622 -0.49 18.47 5.34
CA VAL A 622 0.14 17.26 5.91
C VAL A 622 1.43 17.61 6.67
N ARG A 623 2.26 18.54 6.16
CA ARG A 623 3.46 19.01 6.87
C ARG A 623 3.12 19.75 8.17
N LEU A 624 2.13 20.65 8.14
CA LEU A 624 1.66 21.37 9.32
C LEU A 624 1.17 20.41 10.43
N GLU A 625 0.42 19.38 10.04
CA GLU A 625 -0.11 18.40 11.00
C GLU A 625 1.00 17.52 11.58
N THR A 626 1.97 17.10 10.75
CA THR A 626 3.18 16.39 11.21
C THR A 626 3.95 17.20 12.26
N ILE A 627 4.11 18.51 12.03
CA ILE A 627 4.77 19.43 12.98
C ILE A 627 3.93 19.57 14.26
N ARG A 628 2.58 19.62 14.16
CA ARG A 628 1.68 19.70 15.33
C ARG A 628 1.86 18.49 16.26
N VAL A 629 1.80 17.27 15.70
CA VAL A 629 1.95 16.02 16.47
C VAL A 629 3.32 15.95 17.13
N ALA A 630 4.40 16.21 16.38
CA ALA A 630 5.76 16.23 16.93
C ALA A 630 5.95 17.29 18.04
N THR A 631 5.32 18.46 17.90
CA THR A 631 5.38 19.52 18.93
C THR A 631 4.70 19.10 20.23
N GLU A 632 3.55 18.40 20.16
CA GLU A 632 2.89 17.89 21.37
C GLU A 632 3.65 16.73 22.03
N PHE A 633 4.36 15.90 21.26
CA PHE A 633 5.28 14.90 21.80
C PHE A 633 6.43 15.54 22.59
N GLU A 634 7.13 16.51 22.00
CA GLU A 634 8.26 17.21 22.64
C GLU A 634 7.82 18.04 23.87
N LYS A 635 6.60 18.59 23.88
CA LYS A 635 5.98 19.18 25.08
C LYS A 635 5.76 18.15 26.19
N ARG A 636 5.21 16.97 25.87
CA ARG A 636 4.96 15.90 26.86
C ARG A 636 6.27 15.40 27.48
N ARG A 637 7.31 15.19 26.67
CA ARG A 637 8.68 14.86 27.10
C ARG A 637 9.21 15.86 28.15
N ARG A 638 9.05 17.17 27.88
CA ARG A 638 9.42 18.25 28.81
C ARG A 638 8.61 18.24 30.11
N ILE A 639 7.30 17.96 30.06
CA ILE A 639 6.41 17.89 31.23
C ILE A 639 6.78 16.69 32.13
N VAL A 640 6.99 15.51 31.55
CA VAL A 640 7.37 14.31 32.31
C VAL A 640 8.69 14.51 33.04
N ARG A 641 9.69 15.09 32.37
CA ARG A 641 10.98 15.41 32.98
C ARG A 641 10.85 16.41 34.15
N ALA A 642 10.07 17.48 33.97
CA ALA A 642 9.82 18.47 35.02
C ALA A 642 9.07 17.89 36.25
N ALA A 643 8.32 16.80 36.08
CA ALA A 643 7.73 16.05 37.20
C ALA A 643 8.73 15.10 37.88
N TYR A 644 9.70 14.56 37.13
CA TYR A 644 10.71 13.62 37.63
C TYR A 644 11.83 14.34 38.39
N ASP A 645 12.31 15.50 37.90
CA ASP A 645 13.35 16.33 38.53
C ASP A 645 12.89 16.96 39.88
N ASN A 646 11.64 16.75 40.31
CA ASN A 646 11.05 17.30 41.54
C ASN A 646 10.60 16.24 42.56
N VAL A 647 10.91 14.96 42.35
CA VAL A 647 10.43 13.86 43.21
C VAL A 647 10.99 13.95 44.64
N GLU A 648 12.27 14.28 44.79
CA GLU A 648 12.95 14.41 46.09
C GLU A 648 12.43 15.62 46.88
N GLU A 649 12.15 16.75 46.22
CA GLU A 649 11.57 17.94 46.87
C GLU A 649 10.14 17.65 47.35
N ARG A 650 9.32 17.03 46.50
CA ARG A 650 7.96 16.59 46.88
C ARG A 650 7.99 15.63 48.07
N TYR A 651 8.87 14.63 48.04
CA TYR A 651 9.01 13.67 49.13
C TYR A 651 9.39 14.36 50.45
N ALA A 652 10.30 15.35 50.42
CA ALA A 652 10.64 16.14 51.60
C ALA A 652 9.44 16.95 52.14
N GLN A 653 8.68 17.63 51.26
CA GLN A 653 7.46 18.35 51.63
C GLN A 653 6.39 17.42 52.22
N ASP A 654 6.26 16.21 51.68
CA ASP A 654 5.32 15.20 52.13
C ASP A 654 5.67 14.63 53.52
N ARG A 655 6.95 14.35 53.80
CA ARG A 655 7.36 13.89 55.14
C ARG A 655 7.19 14.98 56.20
N GLU A 656 7.51 16.24 55.91
CA GLU A 656 7.24 17.36 56.84
C GLU A 656 5.74 17.63 57.02
N THR A 657 4.92 17.43 55.97
CA THR A 657 3.44 17.50 56.07
C THR A 657 2.92 16.40 57.01
N LEU A 658 3.32 15.14 56.83
CA LEU A 658 2.90 14.03 57.68
C LEU A 658 3.34 14.23 59.15
N LYS A 659 4.57 14.68 59.36
CA LYS A 659 5.15 15.01 60.67
C LYS A 659 4.39 16.14 61.37
N THR A 660 3.92 17.13 60.60
CA THR A 660 3.05 18.20 61.09
C THR A 660 1.70 17.61 61.51
N ILE A 661 1.01 16.85 60.66
CA ILE A 661 -0.29 16.25 60.99
C ILE A 661 -0.18 15.36 62.25
N LYS A 662 0.85 14.51 62.36
CA LYS A 662 1.07 13.65 63.54
C LYS A 662 1.39 14.41 64.84
N SER A 663 1.78 15.70 64.76
CA SER A 663 2.07 16.53 65.94
C SER A 663 1.00 17.57 66.26
N THR A 664 0.14 17.93 65.31
CA THR A 664 -0.99 18.87 65.52
C THR A 664 -2.33 18.19 65.78
N THR A 665 -2.50 16.93 65.38
CA THR A 665 -3.79 16.22 65.49
C THR A 665 -4.01 15.67 66.91
N SER A 666 -5.02 16.19 67.61
CA SER A 666 -5.53 15.61 68.85
C SER A 666 -6.43 14.41 68.59
N LEU A 667 -6.64 13.57 69.61
CA LEU A 667 -7.69 12.54 69.60
C LEU A 667 -9.08 13.20 69.49
N SER A 668 -10.01 12.53 68.83
CA SER A 668 -11.41 12.96 68.72
C SER A 668 -12.26 12.38 69.85
N ASP A 669 -12.97 13.24 70.59
CA ASP A 669 -13.95 12.82 71.61
C ASP A 669 -15.20 12.16 70.99
N THR A 670 -15.52 12.49 69.73
CA THR A 670 -16.61 11.88 68.96
C THR A 670 -16.08 10.76 68.06
N PRO A 671 -16.59 9.51 68.16
CA PRO A 671 -16.24 8.44 67.22
C PRO A 671 -16.72 8.76 65.80
N TYR A 672 -15.82 8.63 64.81
CA TYR A 672 -16.18 8.73 63.40
C TYR A 672 -17.00 7.51 62.93
N SER A 673 -17.80 7.72 61.88
CA SER A 673 -18.52 6.70 61.11
C SER A 673 -17.79 6.37 59.80
N GLU A 674 -18.33 5.44 59.00
CA GLU A 674 -17.83 5.15 57.66
C GLU A 674 -17.93 6.36 56.72
N ASN A 675 -19.05 7.08 56.78
CA ASN A 675 -19.36 8.23 55.90
C ASN A 675 -18.45 9.45 56.13
N ASP A 676 -17.69 9.48 57.24
CA ASP A 676 -16.74 10.54 57.53
C ASP A 676 -15.41 10.37 56.77
N PHE A 677 -15.17 9.20 56.15
CA PHE A 677 -13.95 8.88 55.41
C PHE A 677 -14.19 8.85 53.90
N ASP A 678 -13.56 9.77 53.17
CA ASP A 678 -13.39 9.65 51.72
C ASP A 678 -12.24 8.66 51.46
N PHE A 679 -12.53 7.46 50.94
CA PHE A 679 -11.50 6.47 50.60
C PHE A 679 -10.82 6.70 49.24
N GLY A 680 -11.35 7.64 48.45
CA GLY A 680 -10.88 7.92 47.09
C GLY A 680 -11.13 6.76 46.12
N GLU A 681 -10.07 6.29 45.47
CA GLU A 681 -10.15 5.23 44.45
C GLU A 681 -10.24 3.84 45.08
N ASN A 682 -11.27 3.07 44.71
CA ASN A 682 -11.42 1.68 45.17
C ASN A 682 -10.31 0.79 44.58
N GLN A 683 -9.66 -0.01 45.42
CA GLN A 683 -8.58 -0.90 45.01
C GLN A 683 -9.05 -2.31 44.62
N GLY A 684 -10.30 -2.67 44.92
CA GLY A 684 -10.86 -3.98 44.64
C GLY A 684 -10.30 -5.10 45.53
N ASN A 685 -10.64 -6.34 45.18
CA ASN A 685 -10.22 -7.55 45.92
C ASN A 685 -8.91 -8.17 45.38
N SER A 686 -8.33 -7.62 44.32
CA SER A 686 -7.11 -8.10 43.67
C SER A 686 -5.87 -7.36 44.21
N ILE A 687 -4.75 -8.08 44.36
CA ILE A 687 -3.49 -7.50 44.83
C ILE A 687 -2.88 -6.68 43.68
N LYS A 688 -2.99 -5.36 43.73
CA LYS A 688 -2.32 -4.48 42.76
C LYS A 688 -0.80 -4.49 42.99
N ILE A 689 -0.03 -4.48 41.90
CA ILE A 689 1.44 -4.45 41.92
C ILE A 689 1.92 -3.11 41.36
N LEU A 690 2.59 -2.32 42.18
CA LEU A 690 3.33 -1.13 41.75
C LEU A 690 4.83 -1.44 41.64
N LYS A 691 5.55 -0.70 40.80
CA LYS A 691 6.99 -0.90 40.56
C LYS A 691 7.75 0.42 40.51
N ASN A 692 9.04 0.40 40.85
CA ASN A 692 9.95 1.56 40.77
C ASN A 692 9.44 2.79 41.54
N ILE A 693 8.82 2.58 42.71
CA ILE A 693 8.28 3.65 43.56
C ILE A 693 9.41 4.24 44.42
N ASN A 694 9.98 5.36 43.97
CA ASN A 694 11.07 6.07 44.66
C ASN A 694 10.75 6.32 46.15
N ASN A 695 11.77 6.19 47.00
CA ASN A 695 11.70 6.41 48.46
C ASN A 695 10.74 5.45 49.22
N VAL A 696 10.37 4.31 48.62
CA VAL A 696 9.59 3.23 49.25
C VAL A 696 10.36 1.90 49.15
N GLU A 697 10.05 0.93 50.02
CA GLU A 697 10.67 -0.40 50.03
C GLU A 697 9.80 -1.46 49.36
N SER A 698 10.44 -2.49 48.81
CA SER A 698 9.75 -3.65 48.21
C SER A 698 9.10 -4.52 49.28
N GLY A 699 7.81 -4.84 49.11
CA GLY A 699 7.02 -5.55 50.12
C GLY A 699 5.51 -5.55 49.85
N PHE A 700 4.74 -6.01 50.84
CA PHE A 700 3.28 -5.99 50.85
C PHE A 700 2.76 -4.95 51.84
N TYR A 701 1.81 -4.13 51.40
CA TYR A 701 1.31 -2.95 52.13
C TYR A 701 -0.20 -3.04 52.34
N LEU A 702 -0.67 -2.73 53.56
CA LEU A 702 -2.10 -2.56 53.86
C LEU A 702 -2.54 -1.12 53.56
N VAL A 703 -3.11 -0.92 52.37
CA VAL A 703 -3.57 0.38 51.87
C VAL A 703 -5.00 0.63 52.35
N LEU A 704 -5.22 1.77 53.00
CA LEU A 704 -6.52 2.22 53.51
C LEU A 704 -7.32 2.99 52.45
N ALA A 705 -6.67 3.91 51.74
CA ALA A 705 -7.28 4.87 50.82
C ALA A 705 -6.28 5.38 49.77
N VAL A 706 -6.78 5.86 48.63
CA VAL A 706 -5.95 6.32 47.50
C VAL A 706 -6.51 7.60 46.88
N HIS A 707 -5.71 8.67 46.86
CA HIS A 707 -6.14 9.99 46.39
C HIS A 707 -5.14 10.66 45.44
N SER A 708 -5.62 11.31 44.38
CA SER A 708 -4.82 12.27 43.60
C SER A 708 -4.67 13.65 44.29
N ASN A 709 -5.53 13.97 45.26
CA ASN A 709 -5.61 15.30 45.87
C ASN A 709 -4.97 15.35 47.27
N ILE A 710 -4.04 16.31 47.46
CA ILE A 710 -3.28 16.51 48.72
C ILE A 710 -4.20 16.84 49.91
N ALA A 711 -5.22 17.67 49.72
CA ALA A 711 -6.12 18.06 50.81
C ALA A 711 -6.98 16.87 51.29
N LYS A 712 -7.49 16.04 50.35
CA LYS A 712 -8.19 14.79 50.68
C LYS A 712 -7.30 13.81 51.43
N ARG A 713 -6.06 13.60 50.95
CA ARG A 713 -5.06 12.77 51.64
C ARG A 713 -4.76 13.28 53.06
N ASN A 714 -4.61 14.59 53.23
CA ASN A 714 -4.36 15.18 54.55
C ASN A 714 -5.56 15.01 55.49
N ASP A 715 -6.80 15.23 55.02
CA ASP A 715 -8.02 15.02 55.79
C ASP A 715 -8.18 13.56 56.25
N PHE A 716 -8.01 12.60 55.34
CA PHE A 716 -8.07 11.17 55.67
C PHE A 716 -7.02 10.77 56.71
N VAL A 717 -5.75 11.16 56.51
CA VAL A 717 -4.65 10.88 57.44
C VAL A 717 -4.92 11.53 58.80
N THR A 718 -5.43 12.77 58.83
CA THR A 718 -5.84 13.46 60.07
C THR A 718 -6.93 12.69 60.81
N LYS A 719 -8.00 12.25 60.13
CA LYS A 719 -9.09 11.48 60.74
C LYS A 719 -8.64 10.11 61.27
N VAL A 720 -7.73 9.42 60.58
CA VAL A 720 -7.13 8.16 61.06
C VAL A 720 -6.31 8.37 62.34
N ILE A 721 -5.53 9.45 62.41
CA ILE A 721 -4.73 9.84 63.58
C ILE A 721 -5.64 10.26 64.75
N ALA A 722 -6.66 11.09 64.50
CA ALA A 722 -7.67 11.50 65.48
C ALA A 722 -8.49 10.30 66.01
N SER A 723 -8.64 9.25 65.20
CA SER A 723 -9.20 7.94 65.59
C SER A 723 -8.20 7.04 66.35
N GLY A 724 -7.05 7.57 66.78
CA GLY A 724 -6.06 6.88 67.60
C GLY A 724 -5.15 5.91 66.85
N ARG A 725 -4.91 6.09 65.54
CA ARG A 725 -3.94 5.27 64.78
C ARG A 725 -2.79 6.12 64.23
N GLN A 726 -1.65 6.08 64.91
CA GLN A 726 -0.47 6.94 64.69
C GLN A 726 0.54 6.35 63.68
N ASP A 727 0.42 5.07 63.38
CA ASP A 727 1.24 4.28 62.45
C ASP A 727 0.89 4.49 60.97
N VAL A 728 -0.18 5.25 60.66
CA VAL A 728 -0.53 5.61 59.27
C VAL A 728 0.59 6.44 58.61
N ASP A 729 0.94 6.10 57.37
CA ASP A 729 1.93 6.80 56.55
C ASP A 729 1.43 6.80 55.08
N PHE A 730 2.14 7.46 54.16
CA PHE A 730 1.74 7.49 52.74
C PHE A 730 2.93 7.69 51.82
N PHE A 731 2.77 7.29 50.56
CA PHE A 731 3.73 7.60 49.48
C PHE A 731 3.01 8.16 48.25
N TYR A 732 3.75 8.82 47.36
CA TYR A 732 3.27 9.29 46.07
C TYR A 732 3.88 8.44 44.95
N ASP A 733 3.04 7.91 44.07
CA ASP A 733 3.47 7.30 42.82
C ASP A 733 3.39 8.32 41.68
N VAL A 734 4.53 8.56 41.02
CA VAL A 734 4.63 9.47 39.87
C VAL A 734 3.87 8.94 38.66
N SER A 735 3.86 7.62 38.46
CA SER A 735 3.31 6.97 37.27
C SER A 735 1.78 7.02 37.22
N THR A 736 1.09 6.73 38.33
CA THR A 736 -0.37 6.92 38.44
C THR A 736 -0.78 8.31 38.93
N SER A 737 0.16 9.12 39.41
CA SER A 737 -0.05 10.44 40.03
C SER A 737 -0.98 10.41 41.25
N LYS A 738 -0.82 9.40 42.12
CA LYS A 738 -1.68 9.14 43.28
C LYS A 738 -0.87 9.00 44.58
N TYR A 739 -1.50 9.44 45.68
CA TYR A 739 -1.08 9.14 47.04
C TYR A 739 -1.73 7.85 47.52
N TYR A 740 -0.91 6.92 48.01
CA TYR A 740 -1.34 5.66 48.62
C TYR A 740 -1.14 5.75 50.14
N ILE A 741 -2.24 5.72 50.90
CA ILE A 741 -2.24 5.81 52.36
C ILE A 741 -2.25 4.40 52.93
N TYR A 742 -1.27 4.07 53.77
CA TYR A 742 -1.09 2.73 54.32
C TYR A 742 -0.81 2.77 55.83
N THR A 743 -0.77 1.59 56.46
CA THR A 743 -0.45 1.47 57.90
C THR A 743 0.63 0.42 58.17
N ASP A 744 0.44 -0.79 57.65
CA ASP A 744 1.33 -1.92 57.91
C ASP A 744 2.10 -2.35 56.64
N LYS A 745 3.38 -2.73 56.80
CA LYS A 745 4.26 -3.30 55.77
C LYS A 745 4.72 -4.70 56.19
N PHE A 746 4.62 -5.66 55.28
CA PHE A 746 5.02 -7.06 55.46
C PHE A 746 5.95 -7.52 54.34
N TYR A 747 6.83 -8.47 54.63
CA TYR A 747 7.70 -9.07 53.60
C TYR A 747 7.14 -10.40 53.06
N SER A 748 6.22 -11.04 53.80
CA SER A 748 5.50 -12.24 53.35
C SER A 748 4.04 -11.95 53.00
N LEU A 749 3.59 -12.52 51.87
CA LEU A 749 2.18 -12.52 51.48
C LEU A 749 1.28 -13.25 52.52
N GLN A 750 1.82 -14.21 53.27
CA GLN A 750 1.06 -14.89 54.32
C GLN A 750 0.77 -13.92 55.48
N GLU A 751 1.79 -13.24 56.00
CA GLU A 751 1.67 -12.28 57.10
C GLU A 751 0.69 -11.15 56.73
N ALA A 752 0.82 -10.64 55.50
CA ALA A 752 -0.01 -9.57 54.98
C ALA A 752 -1.50 -9.97 54.88
N ASN A 753 -1.78 -11.18 54.40
CA ASN A 753 -3.14 -11.73 54.38
C ASN A 753 -3.67 -12.03 55.79
N GLU A 754 -2.83 -12.53 56.69
CA GLU A 754 -3.22 -12.74 58.10
C GLU A 754 -3.58 -11.43 58.79
N ALA A 755 -2.85 -10.34 58.52
CA ALA A 755 -3.15 -9.01 59.03
C ALA A 755 -4.42 -8.42 58.40
N LEU A 756 -4.61 -8.54 57.09
CA LEU A 756 -5.82 -8.10 56.38
C LEU A 756 -7.08 -8.81 56.92
N ASN A 757 -7.01 -10.12 57.18
CA ASN A 757 -8.10 -10.88 57.81
C ASN A 757 -8.35 -10.49 59.28
N LYS A 758 -7.37 -9.88 59.95
CA LYS A 758 -7.46 -9.38 61.34
C LYS A 758 -7.78 -7.87 61.41
N LYS A 759 -8.16 -7.22 60.31
CA LYS A 759 -8.35 -5.75 60.22
C LYS A 759 -9.40 -5.15 61.18
N GLY A 760 -10.30 -5.96 61.73
CA GLY A 760 -11.30 -5.51 62.71
C GLY A 760 -12.33 -4.53 62.15
N THR A 761 -13.08 -3.88 63.04
CA THR A 761 -14.31 -3.13 62.72
C THR A 761 -14.16 -1.61 62.85
N ARG A 762 -12.94 -1.06 62.67
CA ARG A 762 -12.74 0.40 62.68
C ARG A 762 -13.16 1.00 61.33
N PRO A 763 -13.82 2.17 61.26
CA PRO A 763 -14.41 2.69 60.02
C PRO A 763 -13.42 2.79 58.85
N TYR A 764 -12.22 3.34 59.08
CA TYR A 764 -11.18 3.50 58.07
C TYR A 764 -10.56 2.19 57.57
N ASN A 765 -10.90 1.03 58.16
CA ASN A 765 -10.41 -0.28 57.70
C ASN A 765 -11.38 -0.96 56.70
N ILE A 766 -12.54 -0.37 56.39
CA ILE A 766 -13.57 -1.00 55.55
C ILE A 766 -13.04 -1.31 54.15
N ASN A 767 -12.51 -0.31 53.44
CA ASN A 767 -11.88 -0.48 52.11
C ASN A 767 -10.39 -0.84 52.17
N MET A 768 -9.87 -1.26 53.34
CA MET A 768 -8.49 -1.74 53.45
C MET A 768 -8.24 -2.92 52.50
N SER A 769 -7.17 -2.80 51.71
CA SER A 769 -6.79 -3.66 50.60
C SER A 769 -5.30 -4.03 50.65
N LEU A 770 -4.89 -5.05 49.88
CA LEU A 770 -3.49 -5.46 49.78
C LEU A 770 -2.82 -4.89 48.52
N MET A 771 -1.67 -4.27 48.69
CA MET A 771 -0.81 -3.83 47.59
C MET A 771 0.56 -4.51 47.67
N LYS A 772 1.19 -4.79 46.53
CA LYS A 772 2.59 -5.20 46.42
C LYS A 772 3.41 -4.09 45.78
N ILE A 773 4.61 -3.85 46.27
CA ILE A 773 5.60 -2.93 45.69
C ILE A 773 6.84 -3.74 45.29
N GLU A 774 7.29 -3.56 44.04
CA GLU A 774 8.48 -4.19 43.46
C GLU A 774 9.46 -3.10 42.99
N ASN A 775 10.37 -2.72 43.89
CA ASN A 775 11.55 -1.90 43.63
C ASN A 775 12.84 -2.76 43.67
#